data_AF-A0A7Y5W8V7-F1
#
_entry.id   AF-A0A7Y5W8V7-F1
#
_cell.length_a   1.000
_cell.length_b   1.000
_cell.length_c   1.000
_cell.angle_alpha   90.00
_cell.angle_beta   90.00
_cell.angle_gamma   90.00
#
_symmetry.space_group_name_H-M   'P 1'
#
loop_
_entity.id
_entity.type
_entity.pdbx_description
1 polymer ?
#
loop_
_entity_poly.entity_id
_entity_poly.type
_entity_poly.pdbx_seq_one_letter_code
_entity_poly.pdbx_strand_id
1 'polypeptide(L)'
;MNRNALIALFSLLLSSVSYASIVVQYSSTQGGPFSTWGSYIVDGSNNVSITDAPTFGWMRIYSTNPANEDIGWISIAGTGDGSLNVLLSTNASSFTPASAFPSIACRNWKGITGGNRVVKFQGRIGGDLDAPAPELGGVNVNHIVRLDVDGSIKRVVSQSGNGSPAPLISAITAGGNLESGITVTRGSIELVRMDGSVTSSGVISIVQDGATITRVQVAGNFAGQIIAASTSTTEGGSIGVVDITGDLSHTTPSLVRIRAKNGVGSIKARSISASITTNDDGNGNLGRLETTGTVVNGETIVPGPFSANLRCYALDGVGPDQGIIINGDVTGELGCRAGGFQENITIKGSVTSTGSIRALSGGSMGANTTIVIRDSMSGEIEMSTAASLNRQIIINAANNTTTPGTWTGPVKIGPSGNQIILDDGATQPYLAPYYAAISSTLGGGAVGLVPYGLHKEDCSPPHAPDGGCGLQYSMRTWPASLDGGSRQTIVLRHYGPVLNDSGLSPCLLERLAITCPYPIACPGPWEEVLSTTLPIEPAYQVYLPPEYPREVWVALKMNNGQPVKFHPNYTYRVSLISDGGVTRLRSAGTLASTAPGIVGYPYEFKPLCADVNLDSLINPGDIDAWMEQPSDVDYSGEINLDDLVRLIEVVGM
;
A
#
# COMPACT_ATOMS: atom_id res chain seq x y z
N MET A 1 -52.72 -47.04 -59.36
CA MET A 1 -52.53 -46.61 -57.96
C MET A 1 -51.25 -47.24 -57.44
N ASN A 2 -50.30 -46.42 -57.01
CA ASN A 2 -48.85 -46.67 -57.11
C ASN A 2 -48.24 -47.31 -55.84
N ARG A 3 -47.45 -48.36 -56.04
CA ARG A 3 -46.76 -49.19 -55.03
C ARG A 3 -45.38 -48.66 -54.62
N ASN A 4 -45.06 -47.40 -54.94
CA ASN A 4 -43.73 -46.79 -54.79
C ASN A 4 -43.60 -45.79 -53.61
N ALA A 5 -44.55 -45.77 -52.67
CA ALA A 5 -44.52 -44.84 -51.52
C ALA A 5 -44.06 -45.47 -50.19
N LEU A 6 -43.72 -46.76 -50.15
CA LEU A 6 -43.46 -47.48 -48.88
C LEU A 6 -41.98 -47.83 -48.61
N ILE A 7 -41.04 -47.47 -49.51
CA ILE A 7 -39.61 -47.77 -49.34
C ILE A 7 -38.78 -46.49 -49.02
N ALA A 8 -39.38 -45.30 -49.08
CA ALA A 8 -38.70 -44.03 -48.80
C ALA A 8 -38.90 -43.48 -47.37
N LEU A 9 -39.64 -44.17 -46.49
CA LEU A 9 -39.94 -43.67 -45.13
C LEU A 9 -39.38 -44.54 -43.99
N PHE A 10 -38.60 -45.58 -44.30
CA PHE A 10 -37.93 -46.45 -43.32
C PHE A 10 -36.39 -46.37 -43.41
N SER A 11 -35.87 -45.27 -43.94
CA SER A 11 -34.56 -44.75 -43.52
C SER A 11 -34.78 -43.93 -42.25
N LEU A 12 -35.32 -44.59 -41.20
CA LEU A 12 -35.14 -44.08 -39.86
C LEU A 12 -33.64 -43.88 -39.70
N LEU A 13 -33.24 -42.63 -39.52
CA LEU A 13 -31.96 -42.24 -38.99
C LEU A 13 -31.76 -43.01 -37.68
N LEU A 14 -31.24 -44.24 -37.77
CA LEU A 14 -30.40 -44.81 -36.75
C LEU A 14 -29.16 -43.91 -36.78
N SER A 15 -29.28 -42.71 -36.22
CA SER A 15 -28.13 -42.02 -35.66
C SER A 15 -27.58 -43.02 -34.67
N SER A 16 -26.55 -43.76 -35.08
CA SER A 16 -25.77 -44.58 -34.18
C SER A 16 -25.35 -43.64 -33.08
N VAL A 17 -26.00 -43.73 -31.93
CA VAL A 17 -25.61 -42.99 -30.75
C VAL A 17 -24.24 -43.57 -30.43
N SER A 18 -23.18 -42.88 -30.86
CA SER A 18 -21.82 -43.30 -30.55
C SER A 18 -21.68 -43.09 -29.06
N TYR A 19 -21.87 -44.16 -28.30
CA TYR A 19 -21.60 -44.12 -26.87
C TYR A 19 -20.14 -43.76 -26.69
N ALA A 20 -19.87 -42.86 -25.75
CA ALA A 20 -18.51 -42.55 -25.39
C ALA A 20 -17.82 -43.82 -24.90
N SER A 21 -16.76 -44.24 -25.58
CA SER A 21 -15.93 -45.33 -25.09
C SER A 21 -14.80 -44.73 -24.27
N ILE A 22 -14.92 -44.84 -22.95
CA ILE A 22 -13.85 -44.43 -22.04
C ILE A 22 -12.84 -45.55 -21.97
N VAL A 23 -11.60 -45.25 -22.34
CA VAL A 23 -10.48 -46.18 -22.29
C VAL A 23 -9.71 -45.94 -20.99
N VAL A 24 -9.49 -47.01 -20.24
CA VAL A 24 -8.62 -47.04 -19.08
C VAL A 24 -7.41 -47.88 -19.44
N GLN A 25 -6.22 -47.31 -19.30
CA GLN A 25 -4.96 -47.99 -19.53
C GLN A 25 -4.10 -47.96 -18.27
N TYR A 26 -3.18 -48.92 -18.15
CA TYR A 26 -2.30 -49.06 -17.01
C TYR A 26 -0.85 -49.26 -17.44
N SER A 27 0.07 -48.70 -16.66
CA SER A 27 1.50 -48.99 -16.72
C SER A 27 2.06 -49.17 -15.31
N SER A 28 2.96 -50.13 -15.13
CA SER A 28 3.63 -50.39 -13.85
C SER A 28 4.87 -49.54 -13.63
N THR A 29 5.31 -48.74 -14.61
CA THR A 29 6.47 -47.85 -14.56
C THR A 29 6.17 -46.48 -15.17
N GLN A 30 6.76 -45.41 -14.63
CA GLN A 30 6.59 -44.06 -15.17
C GLN A 30 7.17 -43.99 -16.59
N GLY A 31 6.41 -43.46 -17.55
CA GLY A 31 6.85 -43.41 -18.95
C GLY A 31 6.92 -44.76 -19.65
N GLY A 32 6.52 -45.85 -18.98
CA GLY A 32 6.41 -47.17 -19.59
C GLY A 32 5.26 -47.26 -20.61
N PRO A 33 5.22 -48.34 -21.41
CA PRO A 33 4.08 -48.59 -22.28
C PRO A 33 2.81 -48.78 -21.45
N PHE A 34 1.70 -48.25 -21.94
CA PHE A 34 0.37 -48.42 -21.37
C PHE A 34 -0.34 -49.59 -22.05
N SER A 35 -0.84 -50.55 -21.28
CA SER A 35 -1.75 -51.59 -21.77
C SER A 35 -3.19 -51.25 -21.42
N THR A 36 -4.14 -51.62 -22.27
CA THR A 36 -5.56 -51.43 -21.97
C THR A 36 -5.96 -52.29 -20.77
N TRP A 37 -6.44 -51.63 -19.72
CA TRP A 37 -7.01 -52.28 -18.54
C TRP A 37 -8.49 -52.59 -18.77
N GLY A 38 -9.23 -51.63 -19.34
CA GLY A 38 -10.66 -51.77 -19.60
C GLY A 38 -11.16 -50.72 -20.59
N SER A 39 -12.33 -50.99 -21.16
CA SER A 39 -13.10 -50.03 -21.96
C SER A 39 -14.51 -49.99 -21.42
N TYR A 40 -15.00 -48.79 -21.11
CA TYR A 40 -16.27 -48.57 -20.46
C TYR A 40 -17.19 -47.83 -21.43
N ILE A 41 -18.39 -48.36 -21.62
CA ILE A 41 -19.44 -47.70 -22.38
C ILE A 41 -20.23 -46.86 -21.39
N VAL A 42 -20.30 -45.56 -21.65
CA VAL A 42 -21.07 -44.65 -20.81
C VAL A 42 -22.50 -44.59 -21.34
N ASP A 43 -23.41 -45.35 -20.74
CA ASP A 43 -24.85 -45.06 -20.89
C ASP A 43 -25.19 -43.81 -20.06
N GLY A 44 -26.32 -43.14 -20.33
CA GLY A 44 -26.66 -41.84 -19.74
C GLY A 44 -26.57 -41.70 -18.21
N SER A 45 -26.35 -42.79 -17.45
CA SER A 45 -26.00 -42.77 -16.02
C SER A 45 -24.58 -42.25 -15.71
N ASN A 46 -23.68 -42.17 -16.69
CA ASN A 46 -22.41 -41.43 -16.62
C ASN A 46 -21.48 -41.80 -15.44
N ASN A 47 -21.26 -43.08 -15.11
CA ASN A 47 -20.31 -43.49 -14.07
C ASN A 47 -19.32 -44.55 -14.55
N VAL A 48 -18.02 -44.30 -14.39
CA VAL A 48 -16.92 -45.27 -14.55
C VAL A 48 -16.47 -45.72 -13.18
N SER A 49 -16.83 -46.94 -12.79
CA SER A 49 -16.35 -47.56 -11.56
C SER A 49 -15.20 -48.51 -11.88
N ILE A 50 -14.01 -48.17 -11.38
CA ILE A 50 -12.81 -49.01 -11.48
C ILE A 50 -12.67 -49.73 -10.13
N THR A 51 -13.26 -50.92 -10.06
CA THR A 51 -13.04 -51.85 -8.95
C THR A 51 -11.72 -52.60 -9.19
N ASP A 52 -10.99 -52.92 -8.12
CA ASP A 52 -9.72 -53.65 -8.16
C ASP A 52 -8.56 -52.89 -8.83
N ALA A 53 -8.50 -51.56 -8.68
CA ALA A 53 -7.38 -50.77 -9.17
C ALA A 53 -6.05 -51.24 -8.52
N PRO A 54 -4.94 -51.31 -9.30
CA PRO A 54 -3.66 -51.81 -8.83
C PRO A 54 -3.11 -51.00 -7.66
N THR A 55 -2.21 -51.61 -6.88
CA THR A 55 -1.69 -51.00 -5.66
C THR A 55 -0.83 -49.77 -5.89
N PHE A 56 -0.04 -49.80 -6.95
CA PHE A 56 0.81 -48.70 -7.41
C PHE A 56 0.81 -48.68 -8.93
N GLY A 57 1.36 -47.61 -9.52
CA GLY A 57 1.55 -47.50 -10.97
C GLY A 57 0.93 -46.24 -11.56
N TRP A 58 0.68 -46.26 -12.86
CA TRP A 58 0.16 -45.16 -13.65
C TRP A 58 -1.07 -45.63 -14.41
N MET A 59 -2.20 -44.98 -14.17
CA MET A 59 -3.43 -45.17 -14.90
C MET A 59 -3.69 -43.98 -15.81
N ARG A 60 -4.09 -44.24 -17.05
CA ARG A 60 -4.49 -43.23 -18.02
C ARG A 60 -5.94 -43.44 -18.40
N ILE A 61 -6.74 -42.39 -18.31
CA ILE A 61 -8.18 -42.40 -18.57
C ILE A 61 -8.50 -41.32 -19.60
N TYR A 62 -9.23 -41.69 -20.66
CA TYR A 62 -9.65 -40.75 -21.71
C TYR A 62 -10.84 -41.28 -22.51
N SER A 63 -11.53 -40.39 -23.22
CA SER A 63 -12.49 -40.74 -24.25
C SER A 63 -11.78 -40.91 -25.60
N THR A 64 -12.25 -41.85 -26.43
CA THR A 64 -11.74 -42.04 -27.80
C THR A 64 -12.07 -40.88 -28.74
N ASN A 65 -13.07 -40.07 -28.45
CA ASN A 65 -13.42 -38.85 -29.15
C ASN A 65 -13.49 -37.67 -28.17
N PRO A 66 -12.36 -37.24 -27.62
CA PRO A 66 -12.30 -36.31 -26.49
C PRO A 66 -12.83 -34.90 -26.83
N ALA A 67 -13.02 -34.56 -28.10
CA ALA A 67 -13.61 -33.29 -28.50
C ALA A 67 -15.15 -33.29 -28.39
N ASN A 68 -15.79 -34.46 -28.42
CA ASN A 68 -17.25 -34.58 -28.55
C ASN A 68 -17.90 -35.36 -27.42
N GLU A 69 -17.12 -36.14 -26.67
CA GLU A 69 -17.61 -37.05 -25.67
C GLU A 69 -17.31 -36.52 -24.26
N ASP A 70 -18.30 -36.67 -23.39
CA ASP A 70 -18.18 -36.33 -21.98
C ASP A 70 -17.75 -37.57 -21.20
N ILE A 71 -16.87 -37.37 -20.23
CA ILE A 71 -16.59 -38.38 -19.22
C ILE A 71 -17.54 -38.13 -18.07
N GLY A 72 -18.20 -39.19 -17.63
CA GLY A 72 -19.01 -39.16 -16.43
C GLY A 72 -18.18 -38.98 -15.15
N TRP A 73 -18.69 -39.52 -14.05
CA TRP A 73 -17.97 -39.62 -12.79
C TRP A 73 -16.99 -40.79 -12.82
N ILE A 74 -15.79 -40.62 -12.28
CA ILE A 74 -14.81 -41.71 -12.13
C ILE A 74 -14.72 -42.06 -10.64
N SER A 75 -15.00 -43.31 -10.28
CA SER A 75 -14.75 -43.83 -8.94
C SER A 75 -13.64 -44.86 -9.00
N ILE A 76 -12.54 -44.63 -8.28
CA ILE A 76 -11.44 -45.57 -8.16
C ILE A 76 -11.52 -46.21 -6.78
N ALA A 77 -11.65 -47.53 -6.74
CA ALA A 77 -11.63 -48.31 -5.51
C ALA A 77 -10.60 -49.44 -5.63
N GLY A 78 -9.98 -49.78 -4.51
CA GLY A 78 -9.03 -50.90 -4.47
C GLY A 78 -8.61 -51.25 -3.05
N THR A 79 -7.92 -52.37 -2.90
CA THR A 79 -7.36 -52.80 -1.62
C THR A 79 -5.87 -52.39 -1.52
N GLY A 80 -5.44 -51.94 -0.34
CA GLY A 80 -4.04 -51.67 0.01
C GLY A 80 -3.64 -50.19 0.04
N ASP A 81 -2.49 -49.91 0.66
CA ASP A 81 -2.06 -48.55 1.04
C ASP A 81 -1.20 -47.83 -0.02
N GLY A 82 -1.01 -48.46 -1.18
CA GLY A 82 -0.21 -47.88 -2.26
C GLY A 82 -0.86 -46.67 -2.93
N SER A 83 0.01 -45.79 -3.48
CA SER A 83 -0.39 -44.58 -4.22
C SER A 83 -0.47 -44.87 -5.71
N LEU A 84 -1.63 -44.58 -6.29
CA LEU A 84 -1.89 -44.69 -7.72
C LEU A 84 -1.77 -43.32 -8.39
N ASN A 85 -1.05 -43.24 -9.49
CA ASN A 85 -0.95 -42.03 -10.30
C ASN A 85 -1.98 -42.09 -11.43
N VAL A 86 -2.90 -41.12 -11.51
CA VAL A 86 -4.01 -41.09 -12.47
C VAL A 86 -3.85 -39.89 -13.40
N LEU A 87 -3.75 -40.18 -14.70
CA LEU A 87 -3.68 -39.23 -15.80
C LEU A 87 -5.03 -39.20 -16.52
N LEU A 88 -5.70 -38.06 -16.53
CA LEU A 88 -6.87 -37.83 -17.39
C LEU A 88 -6.38 -37.18 -18.70
N SER A 89 -6.03 -38.00 -19.69
CA SER A 89 -5.32 -37.60 -20.92
C SER A 89 -5.41 -38.62 -22.05
N THR A 90 -5.43 -38.18 -23.31
CA THR A 90 -5.30 -39.08 -24.48
C THR A 90 -3.87 -39.55 -24.76
N ASN A 91 -2.85 -38.75 -24.45
CA ASN A 91 -1.48 -39.05 -24.88
C ASN A 91 -0.39 -38.81 -23.82
N ALA A 92 -0.72 -38.31 -22.62
CA ALA A 92 0.28 -38.16 -21.58
C ALA A 92 0.84 -39.54 -21.16
N SER A 93 2.15 -39.61 -21.02
CA SER A 93 2.87 -40.82 -20.56
C SER A 93 3.61 -40.59 -19.24
N SER A 94 3.67 -39.35 -18.75
CA SER A 94 4.39 -38.97 -17.55
C SER A 94 3.66 -37.90 -16.74
N PHE A 95 3.98 -37.84 -15.44
CA PHE A 95 3.62 -36.72 -14.56
C PHE A 95 4.69 -35.63 -14.68
N THR A 96 4.41 -34.60 -15.46
CA THR A 96 5.23 -33.38 -15.50
C THR A 96 4.44 -32.23 -14.86
N PRO A 97 4.71 -31.89 -13.60
CA PRO A 97 3.89 -30.95 -12.84
C PRO A 97 3.93 -29.50 -13.38
N ALA A 98 5.04 -29.07 -13.96
CA ALA A 98 5.29 -27.64 -14.24
C ALA A 98 4.61 -27.10 -15.51
N SER A 99 4.40 -27.92 -16.55
CA SER A 99 3.89 -27.44 -17.84
C SER A 99 2.38 -27.65 -17.98
N ALA A 100 1.73 -26.81 -18.79
CA ALA A 100 0.36 -27.04 -19.24
C ALA A 100 0.20 -28.45 -19.80
N PHE A 101 -0.89 -29.12 -19.44
CA PHE A 101 -1.08 -30.50 -19.83
C PHE A 101 -1.47 -30.55 -21.32
N PRO A 102 -0.71 -31.28 -22.17
CA PRO A 102 -0.70 -31.02 -23.61
C PRO A 102 -1.94 -31.51 -24.35
N SER A 103 -2.73 -32.41 -23.77
CA SER A 103 -3.88 -33.02 -24.45
C SER A 103 -5.12 -33.10 -23.59
N ILE A 104 -6.25 -32.90 -24.26
CA ILE A 104 -7.59 -32.99 -23.70
C ILE A 104 -7.99 -34.47 -23.61
N ALA A 105 -8.64 -34.85 -22.51
CA ALA A 105 -9.14 -36.21 -22.30
C ALA A 105 -10.61 -36.41 -22.68
N CYS A 106 -11.40 -35.33 -22.62
CA CYS A 106 -12.84 -35.31 -22.86
C CYS A 106 -13.34 -33.89 -23.03
N ARG A 107 -14.58 -33.75 -23.52
CA ARG A 107 -15.26 -32.47 -23.65
C ARG A 107 -15.66 -32.00 -22.26
N ASN A 108 -16.68 -32.59 -21.62
CA ASN A 108 -17.01 -32.29 -20.23
C ASN A 108 -16.63 -33.44 -19.31
N TRP A 109 -16.50 -33.14 -18.02
CA TRP A 109 -16.22 -34.14 -16.99
C TRP A 109 -17.05 -33.92 -15.73
N LYS A 110 -17.67 -34.97 -15.19
CA LYS A 110 -18.40 -34.85 -13.90
C LYS A 110 -17.49 -34.90 -12.67
N GLY A 111 -16.31 -35.53 -12.77
CA GLY A 111 -15.32 -35.56 -11.69
C GLY A 111 -14.75 -36.94 -11.35
N ILE A 112 -14.05 -37.02 -10.22
CA ILE A 112 -13.37 -38.23 -9.73
C ILE A 112 -13.39 -38.33 -8.21
N THR A 113 -13.47 -39.55 -7.69
CA THR A 113 -13.13 -39.89 -6.31
C THR A 113 -12.09 -40.99 -6.23
N GLY A 114 -11.15 -40.84 -5.30
CA GLY A 114 -10.19 -41.89 -4.95
C GLY A 114 -10.75 -42.98 -4.03
N GLY A 115 -11.99 -42.83 -3.52
CA GLY A 115 -12.57 -43.78 -2.58
C GLY A 115 -11.67 -44.02 -1.36
N ASN A 116 -11.24 -45.26 -1.16
CA ASN A 116 -10.28 -45.67 -0.12
C ASN A 116 -8.82 -45.73 -0.61
N ARG A 117 -8.55 -45.42 -1.88
CA ARG A 117 -7.23 -45.46 -2.52
C ARG A 117 -6.55 -44.10 -2.42
N VAL A 118 -5.23 -44.09 -2.21
CA VAL A 118 -4.44 -42.86 -2.38
C VAL A 118 -4.25 -42.54 -3.86
N VAL A 119 -4.93 -41.51 -4.36
CA VAL A 119 -4.84 -41.07 -5.75
C VAL A 119 -4.00 -39.79 -5.88
N LYS A 120 -2.98 -39.85 -6.74
CA LYS A 120 -2.23 -38.69 -7.28
C LYS A 120 -2.78 -38.37 -8.66
N PHE A 121 -3.39 -37.22 -8.84
CA PHE A 121 -4.18 -36.89 -10.03
C PHE A 121 -3.54 -35.78 -10.86
N GLN A 122 -3.51 -35.98 -12.18
CA GLN A 122 -3.19 -34.94 -13.16
C GLN A 122 -4.15 -35.07 -14.35
N GLY A 123 -4.73 -33.98 -14.83
CA GLY A 123 -5.73 -34.08 -15.90
C GLY A 123 -6.01 -32.79 -16.67
N ARG A 124 -6.54 -32.95 -17.90
CA ARG A 124 -7.11 -31.85 -18.69
C ARG A 124 -8.47 -32.17 -19.32
N ILE A 125 -9.38 -31.21 -19.24
CA ILE A 125 -10.76 -31.25 -19.74
C ILE A 125 -10.92 -30.16 -20.80
N GLY A 126 -11.61 -30.44 -21.91
CA GLY A 126 -11.77 -29.50 -23.03
C GLY A 126 -12.94 -28.52 -22.89
N GLY A 127 -13.82 -28.77 -21.94
CA GLY A 127 -15.04 -28.01 -21.63
C GLY A 127 -15.17 -27.87 -20.12
N ASP A 128 -16.37 -28.06 -19.57
CA ASP A 128 -16.63 -27.78 -18.17
C ASP A 128 -16.35 -28.99 -17.25
N LEU A 129 -15.90 -28.69 -16.03
CA LEU A 129 -16.04 -29.59 -14.87
C LEU A 129 -17.44 -29.36 -14.28
N ASP A 130 -18.41 -30.10 -14.81
CA ASP A 130 -19.84 -29.93 -14.55
C ASP A 130 -20.53 -31.29 -14.38
N ALA A 131 -21.45 -31.35 -13.43
CA ALA A 131 -22.33 -32.50 -13.26
C ALA A 131 -23.76 -31.94 -13.17
N PRO A 132 -24.76 -32.54 -13.82
CA PRO A 132 -26.15 -32.19 -13.55
C PRO A 132 -26.45 -32.45 -12.06
N ALA A 133 -26.99 -31.46 -11.36
CA ALA A 133 -27.50 -31.65 -10.00
C ALA A 133 -28.55 -32.77 -10.00
N PRO A 134 -28.64 -33.64 -8.97
CA PRO A 134 -28.09 -33.51 -7.61
C PRO A 134 -26.79 -34.27 -7.33
N GLU A 135 -26.11 -34.81 -8.35
CA GLU A 135 -24.97 -35.70 -8.12
C GLU A 135 -23.78 -34.98 -7.47
N LEU A 136 -23.09 -35.69 -6.56
CA LEU A 136 -21.85 -35.28 -5.89
C LEU A 136 -20.68 -35.25 -6.91
N GLY A 137 -20.77 -34.38 -7.93
CA GLY A 137 -19.71 -34.14 -8.91
C GLY A 137 -18.59 -33.24 -8.37
N GLY A 138 -17.39 -33.33 -8.93
CA GLY A 138 -16.16 -32.69 -8.43
C GLY A 138 -14.90 -33.57 -8.44
N VAL A 139 -13.75 -33.00 -8.13
CA VAL A 139 -12.48 -33.75 -8.02
C VAL A 139 -12.20 -33.95 -6.54
N ASN A 140 -12.26 -35.18 -6.03
CA ASN A 140 -11.97 -35.49 -4.63
C ASN A 140 -10.92 -36.60 -4.52
N VAL A 141 -9.65 -36.20 -4.40
CA VAL A 141 -8.51 -37.11 -4.39
C VAL A 141 -7.50 -36.72 -3.31
N ASN A 142 -6.56 -37.60 -3.01
CA ASN A 142 -5.60 -37.36 -1.93
C ASN A 142 -4.52 -36.35 -2.30
N HIS A 143 -4.16 -36.30 -3.59
CA HIS A 143 -3.14 -35.40 -4.11
C HIS A 143 -3.49 -35.01 -5.54
N ILE A 144 -3.79 -33.74 -5.76
CA ILE A 144 -3.91 -33.12 -7.07
C ILE A 144 -2.52 -32.58 -7.40
N VAL A 145 -1.92 -33.06 -8.47
CA VAL A 145 -0.68 -32.49 -8.99
C VAL A 145 -1.02 -31.28 -9.85
N ARG A 146 -1.93 -31.47 -10.80
CA ARG A 146 -2.37 -30.42 -11.73
C ARG A 146 -3.76 -30.71 -12.30
N LEU A 147 -4.58 -29.68 -12.47
CA LEU A 147 -5.86 -29.78 -13.18
C LEU A 147 -6.00 -28.61 -14.15
N ASP A 148 -6.17 -28.88 -15.44
CA ASP A 148 -6.45 -27.88 -16.45
C ASP A 148 -7.89 -28.08 -16.99
N VAL A 149 -8.70 -27.04 -16.98
CA VAL A 149 -10.09 -27.08 -17.47
C VAL A 149 -10.23 -26.00 -18.55
N ASP A 150 -10.43 -26.35 -19.81
CA ASP A 150 -10.52 -25.34 -20.87
C ASP A 150 -11.84 -24.52 -20.75
N GLY A 151 -12.88 -25.08 -20.10
CA GLY A 151 -14.12 -24.39 -19.72
C GLY A 151 -14.14 -23.92 -18.26
N SER A 152 -15.30 -24.01 -17.61
CA SER A 152 -15.53 -23.55 -16.23
C SER A 152 -15.45 -24.68 -15.19
N ILE A 153 -15.05 -24.32 -13.98
CA ILE A 153 -15.10 -25.20 -12.80
C ILE A 153 -16.39 -24.89 -12.03
N LYS A 154 -17.41 -25.73 -12.22
CA LYS A 154 -18.72 -25.58 -11.56
C LYS A 154 -18.91 -26.47 -10.34
N ARG A 155 -17.90 -27.27 -10.02
CA ARG A 155 -17.91 -28.26 -8.92
C ARG A 155 -16.68 -28.14 -8.05
N VAL A 156 -16.78 -28.73 -6.85
CA VAL A 156 -15.71 -28.64 -5.86
C VAL A 156 -14.51 -29.46 -6.32
N VAL A 157 -13.33 -28.87 -6.23
CA VAL A 157 -12.03 -29.52 -6.39
C VAL A 157 -11.40 -29.60 -5.01
N SER A 158 -11.39 -30.78 -4.41
CA SER A 158 -10.90 -31.02 -3.07
C SER A 158 -9.70 -31.97 -3.01
N GLN A 159 -8.71 -31.62 -2.19
CA GLN A 159 -7.57 -32.46 -1.83
C GLN A 159 -7.56 -32.75 -0.32
N SER A 160 -7.58 -34.03 0.07
CA SER A 160 -7.76 -34.46 1.47
C SER A 160 -6.67 -35.41 2.02
N GLY A 161 -5.53 -35.57 1.34
CA GLY A 161 -4.53 -36.59 1.68
C GLY A 161 -3.73 -36.36 2.98
N ASN A 162 -3.50 -37.44 3.73
CA ASN A 162 -2.66 -37.48 4.94
C ASN A 162 -1.17 -37.81 4.68
N GLY A 163 -0.71 -37.74 3.42
CA GLY A 163 0.66 -38.09 3.05
C GLY A 163 1.70 -37.07 3.54
N SER A 164 2.87 -37.55 4.00
CA SER A 164 4.07 -36.74 4.24
C SER A 164 5.11 -37.05 3.15
N PRO A 165 5.76 -36.04 2.52
CA PRO A 165 5.62 -34.60 2.74
C PRO A 165 4.29 -34.03 2.25
N ALA A 166 3.96 -32.81 2.70
CA ALA A 166 2.74 -32.12 2.28
C ALA A 166 2.73 -31.94 0.74
N PRO A 167 1.62 -32.24 0.04
CA PRO A 167 1.62 -32.20 -1.42
C PRO A 167 1.68 -30.76 -1.95
N LEU A 168 2.32 -30.56 -3.10
CA LEU A 168 2.27 -29.28 -3.82
C LEU A 168 1.36 -29.45 -5.03
N ILE A 169 0.29 -28.66 -5.11
CA ILE A 169 -0.51 -28.52 -6.33
C ILE A 169 0.19 -27.49 -7.21
N SER A 170 0.74 -27.92 -8.34
CA SER A 170 1.49 -27.02 -9.22
C SER A 170 0.57 -26.02 -9.91
N ALA A 171 -0.60 -26.45 -10.38
CA ALA A 171 -1.59 -25.55 -10.96
C ALA A 171 -3.01 -26.12 -10.94
N ILE A 172 -3.99 -25.24 -10.71
CA ILE A 172 -5.39 -25.44 -11.12
C ILE A 172 -5.75 -24.30 -12.05
N THR A 173 -6.09 -24.63 -13.30
CA THR A 173 -6.43 -23.63 -14.32
C THR A 173 -7.83 -23.85 -14.88
N ALA A 174 -8.56 -22.76 -15.15
CA ALA A 174 -9.81 -22.77 -15.89
C ALA A 174 -9.80 -21.69 -17.00
N GLY A 175 -10.20 -22.05 -18.22
CA GLY A 175 -10.40 -21.09 -19.31
C GLY A 175 -11.68 -20.26 -19.15
N GLY A 176 -12.64 -20.77 -18.37
CA GLY A 176 -13.89 -20.10 -17.99
C GLY A 176 -13.91 -19.62 -16.54
N ASN A 177 -15.08 -19.74 -15.90
CA ASN A 177 -15.30 -19.24 -14.55
C ASN A 177 -14.96 -20.27 -13.45
N LEU A 178 -14.72 -19.79 -12.23
CA LEU A 178 -14.84 -20.59 -11.01
C LEU A 178 -16.19 -20.30 -10.35
N GLU A 179 -17.09 -21.27 -10.43
CA GLU A 179 -18.46 -21.19 -9.88
C GLU A 179 -18.62 -21.98 -8.58
N SER A 180 -17.56 -22.68 -8.15
CA SER A 180 -17.52 -23.52 -6.96
C SER A 180 -16.18 -23.43 -6.22
N GLY A 181 -15.90 -24.36 -5.31
CA GLY A 181 -14.72 -24.31 -4.44
C GLY A 181 -13.50 -25.09 -4.97
N ILE A 182 -12.31 -24.57 -4.71
CA ILE A 182 -11.05 -25.31 -4.60
C ILE A 182 -10.73 -25.39 -3.10
N THR A 183 -10.62 -26.59 -2.54
CA THR A 183 -10.34 -26.79 -1.11
C THR A 183 -9.19 -27.77 -0.92
N VAL A 184 -8.13 -27.32 -0.28
CA VAL A 184 -6.93 -28.11 -0.04
C VAL A 184 -6.74 -28.25 1.47
N THR A 185 -7.06 -29.42 1.99
CA THR A 185 -6.94 -29.69 3.43
C THR A 185 -5.48 -29.78 3.85
N ARG A 186 -4.60 -30.26 2.95
CA ARG A 186 -3.17 -30.41 3.16
C ARG A 186 -2.41 -30.09 1.89
N GLY A 187 -1.34 -29.32 1.98
CA GLY A 187 -0.48 -28.94 0.88
C GLY A 187 -0.51 -27.45 0.57
N SER A 188 0.41 -27.02 -0.29
CA SER A 188 0.43 -25.68 -0.86
C SER A 188 -0.14 -25.69 -2.27
N ILE A 189 -0.62 -24.54 -2.74
CA ILE A 189 -1.01 -24.32 -4.13
C ILE A 189 -0.03 -23.33 -4.73
N GLU A 190 0.65 -23.72 -5.79
CA GLU A 190 1.57 -22.82 -6.50
C GLU A 190 0.79 -21.83 -7.39
N LEU A 191 -0.19 -22.30 -8.16
CA LEU A 191 -0.97 -21.45 -9.05
C LEU A 191 -2.46 -21.82 -9.08
N VAL A 192 -3.33 -20.82 -8.92
CA VAL A 192 -4.72 -20.87 -9.39
C VAL A 192 -4.89 -19.82 -10.48
N ARG A 193 -5.34 -20.23 -11.67
CA ARG A 193 -5.57 -19.31 -12.79
C ARG A 193 -6.97 -19.47 -13.37
N MET A 194 -7.66 -18.36 -13.55
CA MET A 194 -8.97 -18.30 -14.21
C MET A 194 -8.90 -17.28 -15.34
N ASP A 195 -9.16 -17.69 -16.58
CA ASP A 195 -9.27 -16.75 -17.70
C ASP A 195 -10.66 -16.07 -17.75
N GLY A 196 -11.66 -16.63 -17.04
CA GLY A 196 -12.94 -15.99 -16.75
C GLY A 196 -12.98 -15.29 -15.38
N SER A 197 -14.15 -15.32 -14.72
CA SER A 197 -14.39 -14.71 -13.41
C SER A 197 -14.48 -15.75 -12.28
N VAL A 198 -14.26 -15.32 -11.04
CA VAL A 198 -14.62 -16.09 -9.84
C VAL A 198 -15.93 -15.54 -9.30
N THR A 199 -16.96 -16.37 -9.26
CA THR A 199 -18.29 -15.96 -8.78
C THR A 199 -18.36 -15.90 -7.25
N SER A 200 -19.50 -15.47 -6.70
CA SER A 200 -19.77 -15.41 -5.26
C SER A 200 -19.68 -16.75 -4.54
N SER A 201 -19.94 -17.84 -5.25
CA SER A 201 -19.83 -19.22 -4.74
C SER A 201 -18.41 -19.76 -4.85
N GLY A 202 -17.52 -19.04 -5.52
CA GLY A 202 -16.12 -19.40 -5.70
C GLY A 202 -15.35 -19.30 -4.40
N VAL A 203 -14.70 -20.38 -3.96
CA VAL A 203 -13.86 -20.38 -2.75
C VAL A 203 -12.53 -21.04 -3.07
N ILE A 204 -11.41 -20.37 -2.86
CA ILE A 204 -10.07 -20.95 -2.93
C ILE A 204 -9.56 -21.05 -1.50
N SER A 205 -9.49 -22.26 -0.95
CA SER A 205 -9.16 -22.47 0.45
C SER A 205 -8.00 -23.45 0.63
N ILE A 206 -7.06 -23.11 1.51
CA ILE A 206 -6.13 -24.04 2.12
C ILE A 206 -6.37 -24.04 3.63
N VAL A 207 -6.51 -25.23 4.22
CA VAL A 207 -6.81 -25.40 5.66
C VAL A 207 -5.55 -25.73 6.46
N GLN A 208 -4.46 -26.15 5.82
CA GLN A 208 -3.24 -26.56 6.51
C GLN A 208 -2.42 -25.38 7.02
N ASP A 209 -1.93 -25.57 8.23
CA ASP A 209 -0.92 -24.77 8.90
C ASP A 209 0.39 -24.67 8.09
N GLY A 210 0.89 -23.44 7.95
CA GLY A 210 2.13 -23.13 7.23
C GLY A 210 2.04 -23.26 5.71
N ALA A 211 0.89 -23.66 5.16
CA ALA A 211 0.73 -23.81 3.72
C ALA A 211 0.59 -22.45 3.02
N THR A 212 0.93 -22.42 1.73
CA THR A 212 0.95 -21.19 0.94
C THR A 212 0.07 -21.35 -0.30
N ILE A 213 -0.73 -20.31 -0.58
CA ILE A 213 -1.26 -20.08 -1.92
C ILE A 213 -0.29 -19.10 -2.60
N THR A 214 0.62 -19.59 -3.43
CA THR A 214 1.68 -18.75 -4.00
C THR A 214 1.11 -17.71 -4.95
N ARG A 215 0.18 -18.10 -5.84
CA ARG A 215 -0.42 -17.16 -6.79
C ARG A 215 -1.87 -17.48 -7.14
N VAL A 216 -2.71 -16.45 -7.18
CA VAL A 216 -4.06 -16.46 -7.75
C VAL A 216 -4.12 -15.42 -8.88
N GLN A 217 -4.50 -15.84 -10.08
CA GLN A 217 -4.66 -14.98 -11.25
C GLN A 217 -6.09 -15.10 -11.81
N VAL A 218 -6.76 -13.98 -12.02
CA VAL A 218 -8.11 -13.95 -12.59
C VAL A 218 -8.22 -12.83 -13.61
N ALA A 219 -8.50 -13.17 -14.87
CA ALA A 219 -8.63 -12.18 -15.92
C ALA A 219 -9.98 -11.42 -15.89
N GLY A 220 -11.02 -12.05 -15.34
CA GLY A 220 -12.32 -11.43 -15.09
C GLY A 220 -12.43 -10.77 -13.71
N ASN A 221 -13.65 -10.71 -13.19
CA ASN A 221 -13.93 -10.20 -11.85
C ASN A 221 -13.74 -11.30 -10.79
N PHE A 222 -13.45 -10.91 -9.56
CA PHE A 222 -13.39 -11.79 -8.40
C PHE A 222 -14.42 -11.39 -7.36
N ALA A 223 -15.40 -12.27 -7.15
CA ALA A 223 -16.51 -12.07 -6.23
C ALA A 223 -16.58 -13.15 -5.12
N GLY A 224 -15.61 -14.06 -5.09
CA GLY A 224 -15.54 -15.22 -4.19
C GLY A 224 -14.66 -15.01 -2.96
N GLN A 225 -14.02 -16.07 -2.46
CA GLN A 225 -13.15 -16.03 -1.28
C GLN A 225 -11.78 -16.66 -1.54
N ILE A 226 -10.73 -16.12 -0.93
CA ILE A 226 -9.40 -16.73 -0.84
C ILE A 226 -9.06 -16.87 0.65
N ILE A 227 -8.89 -18.10 1.12
CA ILE A 227 -8.69 -18.42 2.53
C ILE A 227 -7.43 -19.27 2.66
N ALA A 228 -6.37 -18.69 3.22
CA ALA A 228 -5.20 -19.40 3.73
C ALA A 228 -5.16 -19.24 5.26
N ALA A 229 -6.29 -19.48 5.91
CA ALA A 229 -6.42 -19.44 7.36
C ALA A 229 -6.85 -20.83 7.84
N SER A 230 -6.06 -21.39 8.76
CA SER A 230 -6.44 -22.61 9.47
C SER A 230 -7.62 -22.31 10.38
N THR A 231 -8.38 -23.34 10.71
CA THR A 231 -9.34 -23.27 11.83
C THR A 231 -8.65 -23.25 13.18
N SER A 232 -7.33 -23.51 13.23
CA SER A 232 -6.54 -23.41 14.46
C SER A 232 -6.23 -21.95 14.80
N THR A 233 -6.32 -21.60 16.08
CA THR A 233 -6.00 -20.25 16.56
C THR A 233 -4.50 -19.97 16.59
N THR A 234 -3.64 -20.98 16.44
CA THR A 234 -2.17 -20.86 16.56
C THR A 234 -1.43 -20.91 15.25
N GLU A 235 -2.02 -21.51 14.22
CA GLU A 235 -1.32 -21.78 12.96
C GLU A 235 -2.18 -21.33 11.76
N GLY A 236 -1.58 -21.13 10.59
CA GLY A 236 -2.28 -20.62 9.41
C GLY A 236 -1.33 -20.48 8.23
N GLY A 237 -1.88 -20.14 7.06
CA GLY A 237 -1.14 -20.04 5.81
C GLY A 237 -0.82 -18.62 5.39
N SER A 238 -0.06 -18.49 4.30
CA SER A 238 0.21 -17.23 3.61
C SER A 238 -0.37 -17.24 2.19
N ILE A 239 -0.64 -16.06 1.67
CA ILE A 239 -0.99 -15.86 0.25
C ILE A 239 0.13 -15.02 -0.37
N GLY A 240 0.72 -15.49 -1.47
CA GLY A 240 1.77 -14.75 -2.16
C GLY A 240 1.18 -13.58 -2.95
N VAL A 241 0.67 -13.85 -4.14
CA VAL A 241 0.19 -12.82 -5.08
C VAL A 241 -1.27 -13.08 -5.46
N VAL A 242 -2.11 -12.05 -5.39
CA VAL A 242 -3.48 -12.03 -5.91
C VAL A 242 -3.55 -10.97 -7.02
N ASP A 243 -3.76 -11.41 -8.26
CA ASP A 243 -3.70 -10.58 -9.45
C ASP A 243 -5.00 -10.70 -10.25
N ILE A 244 -5.87 -9.71 -10.13
CA ILE A 244 -7.21 -9.67 -10.72
C ILE A 244 -7.24 -8.56 -11.77
N THR A 245 -7.45 -8.89 -13.04
CA THR A 245 -7.52 -7.85 -14.08
C THR A 245 -8.84 -7.06 -13.98
N GLY A 246 -9.92 -7.71 -13.56
CA GLY A 246 -11.21 -7.08 -13.29
C GLY A 246 -11.34 -6.53 -11.86
N ASP A 247 -12.58 -6.43 -11.39
CA ASP A 247 -12.87 -5.92 -10.04
C ASP A 247 -12.76 -7.02 -8.99
N LEU A 248 -12.18 -6.69 -7.85
CA LEU A 248 -12.26 -7.48 -6.62
C LEU A 248 -13.45 -6.95 -5.80
N SER A 249 -14.66 -7.39 -6.14
CA SER A 249 -15.89 -6.83 -5.58
C SER A 249 -17.05 -7.82 -5.57
N HIS A 250 -18.02 -7.56 -4.69
CA HIS A 250 -19.34 -8.20 -4.70
C HIS A 250 -20.38 -7.14 -4.31
N THR A 251 -21.62 -7.31 -4.74
CA THR A 251 -22.76 -6.44 -4.38
C THR A 251 -23.03 -6.41 -2.87
N THR A 252 -22.58 -7.44 -2.16
CA THR A 252 -22.54 -7.56 -0.70
C THR A 252 -21.09 -7.72 -0.25
N PRO A 253 -20.41 -6.66 0.23
CA PRO A 253 -18.98 -6.66 0.54
C PRO A 253 -18.53 -7.74 1.54
N SER A 254 -19.43 -8.26 2.35
CA SER A 254 -19.16 -9.32 3.32
C SER A 254 -18.89 -10.69 2.70
N LEU A 255 -19.19 -10.89 1.40
CA LEU A 255 -19.00 -12.15 0.70
C LEU A 255 -17.61 -12.29 0.06
N VAL A 256 -16.94 -11.18 -0.31
CA VAL A 256 -15.56 -11.24 -0.82
C VAL A 256 -14.58 -11.11 0.32
N ARG A 257 -13.78 -12.16 0.51
CA ARG A 257 -12.81 -12.23 1.61
C ARG A 257 -11.47 -12.73 1.11
N ILE A 258 -10.41 -12.00 1.46
CA ILE A 258 -9.04 -12.50 1.39
C ILE A 258 -8.56 -12.61 2.83
N ARG A 259 -8.34 -13.84 3.29
CA ARG A 259 -7.92 -14.15 4.66
C ARG A 259 -6.63 -14.95 4.64
N ALA A 260 -5.59 -14.41 5.23
CA ALA A 260 -4.34 -15.13 5.49
C ALA A 260 -3.87 -14.80 6.91
N LYS A 261 -3.20 -15.74 7.56
CA LYS A 261 -2.66 -15.52 8.91
C LYS A 261 -1.22 -15.06 8.90
N ASN A 262 -0.42 -15.64 7.99
CA ASN A 262 1.00 -15.35 7.81
C ASN A 262 1.23 -14.28 6.74
N GLY A 263 0.21 -13.47 6.46
CA GLY A 263 0.29 -12.33 5.57
C GLY A 263 -0.10 -12.61 4.12
N VAL A 264 -0.20 -11.51 3.38
CA VAL A 264 -0.45 -11.48 1.95
C VAL A 264 0.67 -10.68 1.29
N GLY A 265 1.35 -11.25 0.30
CA GLY A 265 2.44 -10.58 -0.40
C GLY A 265 1.93 -9.38 -1.20
N SER A 266 1.05 -9.59 -2.17
CA SER A 266 0.44 -8.50 -2.93
C SER A 266 -0.99 -8.78 -3.39
N ILE A 267 -1.79 -7.72 -3.47
CA ILE A 267 -3.14 -7.72 -4.05
C ILE A 267 -3.20 -6.61 -5.09
N LYS A 268 -3.57 -6.98 -6.32
CA LYS A 268 -3.77 -6.07 -7.44
C LYS A 268 -5.14 -6.33 -8.08
N ALA A 269 -5.95 -5.28 -8.22
CA ALA A 269 -7.25 -5.35 -8.90
C ALA A 269 -7.58 -4.05 -9.65
N ARG A 270 -8.56 -4.05 -10.55
CA ARG A 270 -9.07 -2.80 -11.16
C ARG A 270 -9.66 -1.86 -10.12
N SER A 271 -10.55 -2.38 -9.29
CA SER A 271 -11.13 -1.72 -8.12
C SER A 271 -11.27 -2.75 -6.99
N ILE A 272 -11.32 -2.28 -5.74
CA ILE A 272 -11.38 -3.16 -4.57
C ILE A 272 -12.55 -2.75 -3.66
N SER A 273 -13.51 -3.66 -3.52
CA SER A 273 -14.66 -3.56 -2.62
C SER A 273 -14.85 -4.89 -1.86
N ALA A 274 -13.76 -5.41 -1.29
CA ALA A 274 -13.69 -6.70 -0.60
C ALA A 274 -13.07 -6.60 0.81
N SER A 275 -13.55 -7.38 1.76
CA SER A 275 -12.92 -7.44 3.09
C SER A 275 -11.58 -8.18 2.99
N ILE A 276 -10.48 -7.50 3.35
CA ILE A 276 -9.14 -8.07 3.34
C ILE A 276 -8.65 -8.15 4.78
N THR A 277 -8.37 -9.35 5.27
CA THR A 277 -7.83 -9.58 6.62
C THR A 277 -6.54 -10.38 6.51
N THR A 278 -5.39 -9.77 6.78
CA THR A 278 -4.09 -10.46 6.72
C THR A 278 -3.57 -10.89 8.09
N ASN A 279 -4.31 -10.61 9.16
CA ASN A 279 -3.85 -10.74 10.55
C ASN A 279 -4.86 -11.42 11.47
N ASP A 280 -5.58 -12.41 10.95
CA ASP A 280 -6.59 -13.13 11.71
C ASP A 280 -5.97 -13.88 12.92
N ASP A 281 -5.89 -13.16 14.04
CA ASP A 281 -5.17 -13.49 15.27
C ASP A 281 -3.66 -13.77 15.09
N GLY A 282 -3.05 -13.25 14.02
CA GLY A 282 -1.63 -13.44 13.69
C GLY A 282 -0.89 -12.14 13.35
N ASN A 283 0.40 -12.28 13.05
CA ASN A 283 1.30 -11.16 12.67
C ASN A 283 1.43 -11.00 11.15
N GLY A 284 0.42 -11.41 10.38
CA GLY A 284 0.52 -11.40 8.93
C GLY A 284 0.48 -9.99 8.36
N ASN A 285 1.56 -9.65 7.64
CA ASN A 285 1.72 -8.37 6.97
C ASN A 285 1.02 -8.35 5.61
N LEU A 286 0.73 -7.15 5.13
CA LEU A 286 0.42 -6.90 3.72
C LEU A 286 1.64 -6.22 3.09
N GLY A 287 2.19 -6.81 2.02
CA GLY A 287 3.28 -6.18 1.28
C GLY A 287 2.79 -5.04 0.38
N ARG A 288 1.91 -5.37 -0.57
CA ARG A 288 1.39 -4.41 -1.55
C ARG A 288 -0.12 -4.49 -1.74
N LEU A 289 -0.78 -3.33 -1.82
CA LEU A 289 -2.17 -3.19 -2.27
C LEU A 289 -2.24 -2.20 -3.41
N GLU A 290 -2.78 -2.61 -4.56
CA GLU A 290 -2.89 -1.74 -5.73
C GLU A 290 -4.27 -1.85 -6.39
N THR A 291 -4.91 -0.69 -6.62
CA THR A 291 -6.01 -0.59 -7.58
C THR A 291 -5.47 -0.01 -8.89
N THR A 292 -5.78 -0.58 -10.05
CA THR A 292 -5.26 -0.10 -11.34
C THR A 292 -6.18 0.90 -12.03
N GLY A 293 -7.49 0.87 -11.75
CA GLY A 293 -8.49 1.59 -12.52
C GLY A 293 -8.69 1.02 -13.93
N THR A 294 -9.60 1.62 -14.70
CA THR A 294 -9.83 1.23 -16.09
C THR A 294 -8.81 1.93 -16.98
N VAL A 295 -7.92 1.16 -17.62
CA VAL A 295 -6.91 1.67 -18.54
C VAL A 295 -7.38 1.46 -19.98
N VAL A 296 -7.40 2.52 -20.78
CA VAL A 296 -7.66 2.46 -22.23
C VAL A 296 -6.51 3.17 -22.92
N ASN A 297 -5.84 2.51 -23.87
CA ASN A 297 -4.67 3.03 -24.59
C ASN A 297 -3.50 3.48 -23.67
N GLY A 298 -3.36 2.86 -22.50
CA GLY A 298 -2.30 3.20 -21.53
C GLY A 298 -2.65 4.34 -20.58
N GLU A 299 -3.81 4.97 -20.72
CA GLU A 299 -4.30 6.01 -19.80
C GLU A 299 -5.42 5.48 -18.90
N THR A 300 -5.35 5.78 -17.60
CA THR A 300 -6.43 5.45 -16.65
C THR A 300 -7.60 6.43 -16.85
N ILE A 301 -8.69 5.97 -17.47
CA ILE A 301 -9.89 6.78 -17.73
C ILE A 301 -10.82 6.80 -16.51
N VAL A 302 -10.93 5.67 -15.80
CA VAL A 302 -11.75 5.57 -14.59
C VAL A 302 -10.83 5.18 -13.44
N PRO A 303 -10.62 6.08 -12.45
CA PRO A 303 -9.89 5.76 -11.23
C PRO A 303 -10.44 4.48 -10.58
N GLY A 304 -9.56 3.60 -10.09
CA GLY A 304 -9.97 2.41 -9.36
C GLY A 304 -10.21 2.75 -7.89
N PRO A 305 -11.46 2.82 -7.39
CA PRO A 305 -11.69 3.16 -5.99
C PRO A 305 -11.35 1.99 -5.05
N PHE A 306 -11.13 2.34 -3.79
CA PHE A 306 -11.11 1.42 -2.67
C PHE A 306 -12.28 1.73 -1.74
N SER A 307 -13.26 0.81 -1.67
CA SER A 307 -14.49 0.96 -0.87
C SER A 307 -14.64 -0.17 0.16
N ALA A 308 -13.52 -0.70 0.62
CA ALA A 308 -13.49 -1.93 1.39
C ALA A 308 -12.92 -1.75 2.79
N ASN A 309 -12.82 -2.84 3.55
CA ASN A 309 -12.15 -2.85 4.85
C ASN A 309 -10.88 -3.69 4.74
N LEU A 310 -9.72 -3.04 4.85
CA LEU A 310 -8.43 -3.67 5.03
C LEU A 310 -8.12 -3.74 6.54
N ARG A 311 -7.76 -4.94 7.01
CA ARG A 311 -7.23 -5.19 8.35
C ARG A 311 -5.93 -5.98 8.23
N CYS A 312 -4.81 -5.30 8.41
CA CYS A 312 -3.45 -5.87 8.40
C CYS A 312 -2.81 -5.84 9.79
N TYR A 313 -1.77 -6.64 10.02
CA TYR A 313 -0.93 -6.50 11.22
C TYR A 313 0.00 -5.30 11.05
N ALA A 314 0.77 -5.32 9.96
CA ALA A 314 1.59 -4.23 9.47
C ALA A 314 1.47 -4.12 7.95
N LEU A 315 1.73 -2.92 7.43
CA LEU A 315 2.08 -2.72 6.03
C LEU A 315 3.61 -2.77 5.94
N ASP A 316 4.14 -3.94 5.64
CA ASP A 316 5.58 -4.26 5.72
C ASP A 316 5.89 -5.31 4.65
N GLY A 317 6.47 -4.84 3.55
CA GLY A 317 6.82 -5.66 2.41
C GLY A 317 8.33 -5.63 2.19
N VAL A 318 8.90 -6.75 1.78
CA VAL A 318 10.31 -6.79 1.39
C VAL A 318 10.39 -6.44 -0.11
N GLY A 319 10.79 -5.22 -0.47
CA GLY A 319 11.06 -4.84 -1.87
C GLY A 319 10.82 -3.36 -2.18
N PRO A 320 11.30 -2.87 -3.35
CA PRO A 320 11.19 -1.46 -3.75
C PRO A 320 9.77 -1.04 -4.19
N ASP A 321 8.89 -1.98 -4.53
CA ASP A 321 7.54 -1.70 -5.04
C ASP A 321 6.42 -2.03 -4.02
N GLN A 322 6.70 -1.84 -2.74
CA GLN A 322 5.80 -2.15 -1.63
C GLN A 322 4.94 -0.93 -1.25
N GLY A 323 3.88 -1.17 -0.46
CA GLY A 323 2.97 -0.13 0.02
C GLY A 323 1.56 -0.17 -0.59
N ILE A 324 0.79 0.90 -0.34
CA ILE A 324 -0.60 1.01 -0.82
C ILE A 324 -0.65 2.06 -1.93
N ILE A 325 -1.16 1.68 -3.10
CA ILE A 325 -1.41 2.57 -4.23
C ILE A 325 -2.87 2.45 -4.63
N ILE A 326 -3.69 3.43 -4.24
CA ILE A 326 -5.08 3.51 -4.68
C ILE A 326 -5.16 4.55 -5.80
N ASN A 327 -5.59 4.15 -7.00
CA ASN A 327 -5.65 5.01 -8.18
C ASN A 327 -6.91 5.89 -8.20
N GLY A 328 -7.85 5.72 -7.27
CA GLY A 328 -9.04 6.54 -7.07
C GLY A 328 -9.32 6.88 -5.62
N ASP A 329 -10.60 7.01 -5.26
CA ASP A 329 -11.03 7.42 -3.93
C ASP A 329 -10.98 6.28 -2.90
N VAL A 330 -10.76 6.66 -1.64
CA VAL A 330 -10.94 5.81 -0.46
C VAL A 330 -12.26 6.16 0.20
N THR A 331 -13.19 5.21 0.20
CA THR A 331 -14.52 5.30 0.85
C THR A 331 -14.72 4.27 1.96
N GLY A 332 -13.75 3.36 2.15
CA GLY A 332 -13.71 2.40 3.25
C GLY A 332 -12.50 2.58 4.18
N GLU A 333 -12.14 1.55 4.93
CA GLU A 333 -11.06 1.59 5.93
C GLU A 333 -9.77 0.94 5.42
N LEU A 334 -8.67 1.68 5.46
CA LEU A 334 -7.29 1.19 5.32
C LEU A 334 -6.67 1.07 6.72
N GLY A 335 -6.88 -0.06 7.39
CA GLY A 335 -6.46 -0.28 8.78
C GLY A 335 -5.33 -1.31 8.92
N CYS A 336 -4.21 -0.93 9.54
CA CYS A 336 -3.24 -1.89 10.10
C CYS A 336 -3.22 -1.81 11.63
N ARG A 337 -2.84 -2.89 12.32
CA ARG A 337 -2.75 -2.97 13.79
C ARG A 337 -1.33 -2.67 14.28
N ALA A 338 -0.83 -3.44 15.23
CA ALA A 338 0.34 -3.15 16.06
C ALA A 338 1.66 -2.90 15.28
N GLY A 339 1.79 -3.36 14.04
CA GLY A 339 2.96 -3.04 13.21
C GLY A 339 2.88 -1.69 12.50
N GLY A 340 1.70 -1.06 12.44
CA GLY A 340 1.49 0.24 11.81
C GLY A 340 1.74 0.25 10.30
N PHE A 341 2.11 1.41 9.79
CA PHE A 341 2.45 1.63 8.39
C PHE A 341 3.96 1.75 8.24
N GLN A 342 4.65 0.73 7.73
CA GLN A 342 6.09 0.82 7.45
C GLN A 342 6.38 1.24 6.01
N GLU A 343 5.39 1.10 5.12
CA GLU A 343 5.47 1.47 3.71
C GLU A 343 4.59 2.67 3.36
N ASN A 344 4.92 3.32 2.24
CA ASN A 344 4.18 4.50 1.75
C ASN A 344 2.73 4.16 1.35
N ILE A 345 1.84 5.12 1.57
CA ILE A 345 0.45 5.09 1.12
C ILE A 345 0.25 6.23 0.12
N THR A 346 -0.13 5.92 -1.11
CA THR A 346 -0.45 6.89 -2.15
C THR A 346 -1.89 6.71 -2.61
N ILE A 347 -2.72 7.74 -2.43
CA ILE A 347 -4.10 7.82 -2.88
C ILE A 347 -4.18 8.84 -4.00
N LYS A 348 -4.48 8.40 -5.23
CA LYS A 348 -4.60 9.26 -6.41
C LYS A 348 -6.00 9.85 -6.60
N GLY A 349 -6.86 9.75 -5.59
CA GLY A 349 -8.12 10.48 -5.46
C GLY A 349 -8.21 11.16 -4.09
N SER A 350 -9.40 11.11 -3.49
CA SER A 350 -9.70 11.65 -2.17
C SER A 350 -9.84 10.57 -1.09
N VAL A 351 -9.63 10.95 0.17
CA VAL A 351 -10.17 10.20 1.33
C VAL A 351 -11.51 10.84 1.67
N THR A 352 -12.59 10.19 1.29
CA THR A 352 -13.97 10.70 1.44
C THR A 352 -14.43 10.66 2.91
N SER A 353 -15.55 11.29 3.24
CA SER A 353 -16.09 11.33 4.61
C SER A 353 -16.41 9.96 5.22
N THR A 354 -16.55 8.91 4.41
CA THR A 354 -16.70 7.52 4.89
C THR A 354 -15.38 6.74 4.89
N GLY A 355 -14.35 7.28 4.24
CA GLY A 355 -13.03 6.70 4.17
C GLY A 355 -12.23 6.92 5.45
N SER A 356 -11.35 5.98 5.79
CA SER A 356 -10.36 6.19 6.85
C SER A 356 -9.05 5.45 6.62
N ILE A 357 -7.96 5.97 7.19
CA ILE A 357 -6.63 5.35 7.21
C ILE A 357 -6.21 5.24 8.68
N ARG A 358 -6.02 4.03 9.20
CA ARG A 358 -5.83 3.78 10.64
C ARG A 358 -4.63 2.91 10.96
N ALA A 359 -3.71 3.39 11.78
CA ALA A 359 -2.70 2.58 12.48
C ALA A 359 -3.19 2.30 13.91
N LEU A 360 -3.85 1.16 14.09
CA LEU A 360 -4.57 0.75 15.30
C LEU A 360 -3.66 0.00 16.30
N SER A 361 -4.12 -0.10 17.56
CA SER A 361 -3.54 -0.98 18.58
C SER A 361 -2.02 -0.85 18.79
N GLY A 362 -1.49 0.37 18.82
CA GLY A 362 -0.05 0.63 18.99
C GLY A 362 0.71 0.81 17.67
N GLY A 363 0.04 0.74 16.53
CA GLY A 363 0.64 1.07 15.23
C GLY A 363 1.09 2.52 15.14
N SER A 364 2.23 2.74 14.48
CA SER A 364 2.80 4.05 14.15
C SER A 364 3.12 4.16 12.66
N MET A 365 3.47 5.35 12.19
CA MET A 365 4.13 5.50 10.89
C MET A 365 5.61 5.15 11.01
N GLY A 366 6.14 4.38 10.07
CA GLY A 366 7.56 4.08 9.97
C GLY A 366 8.38 5.35 9.75
N ALA A 367 9.67 5.27 10.07
CA ALA A 367 10.57 6.42 10.00
C ALA A 367 10.74 7.00 8.59
N ASN A 368 10.33 6.29 7.54
CA ASN A 368 10.40 6.74 6.14
C ASN A 368 9.03 6.70 5.43
N THR A 369 7.95 6.52 6.18
CA THR A 369 6.61 6.34 5.63
C THR A 369 5.92 7.67 5.38
N THR A 370 5.32 7.86 4.21
CA THR A 370 4.49 9.02 3.87
C THR A 370 3.09 8.57 3.46
N ILE A 371 2.11 9.41 3.76
CA ILE A 371 0.74 9.26 3.25
C ILE A 371 0.50 10.42 2.28
N VAL A 372 0.28 10.14 1.01
CA VAL A 372 0.08 11.14 -0.04
C VAL A 372 -1.34 11.01 -0.59
N ILE A 373 -2.13 12.06 -0.44
CA ILE A 373 -3.51 12.16 -0.93
C ILE A 373 -3.53 13.21 -2.03
N ARG A 374 -3.90 12.80 -3.24
CA ARG A 374 -3.89 13.64 -4.44
C ARG A 374 -4.83 14.82 -4.32
N ASP A 375 -6.08 14.56 -3.90
CA ASP A 375 -7.14 15.56 -3.92
C ASP A 375 -7.51 15.94 -2.48
N SER A 376 -8.74 15.67 -2.03
CA SER A 376 -9.24 16.12 -0.73
C SER A 376 -9.15 15.04 0.36
N MET A 377 -9.06 15.49 1.59
CA MET A 377 -9.17 14.67 2.79
C MET A 377 -10.37 15.18 3.61
N SER A 378 -11.45 14.39 3.61
CA SER A 378 -12.69 14.63 4.37
C SER A 378 -13.04 13.48 5.32
N GLY A 379 -12.39 12.33 5.15
CA GLY A 379 -12.44 11.21 6.08
C GLY A 379 -11.44 11.34 7.22
N GLU A 380 -11.15 10.22 7.88
CA GLU A 380 -10.30 10.22 9.08
C GLU A 380 -8.93 9.59 8.82
N ILE A 381 -7.88 10.17 9.40
CA ILE A 381 -6.59 9.50 9.57
C ILE A 381 -6.32 9.33 11.06
N GLU A 382 -5.98 8.13 11.50
CA GLU A 382 -5.72 7.83 12.91
C GLU A 382 -4.40 7.09 13.10
N MET A 383 -3.57 7.57 14.03
CA MET A 383 -2.38 6.91 14.52
C MET A 383 -2.53 6.68 16.03
N SER A 384 -2.73 5.43 16.46
CA SER A 384 -3.10 5.10 17.83
C SER A 384 -1.96 5.22 18.85
N THR A 385 -0.72 5.37 18.41
CA THR A 385 0.44 5.57 19.28
C THR A 385 0.70 7.06 19.50
N ALA A 386 1.03 7.46 20.73
CA ALA A 386 1.39 8.84 21.03
C ALA A 386 2.64 9.24 20.25
N ALA A 387 2.68 10.48 19.76
CA ALA A 387 3.82 11.04 19.02
C ALA A 387 4.33 10.11 17.90
N SER A 388 3.41 9.58 17.08
CA SER A 388 3.70 8.53 16.08
C SER A 388 3.68 9.00 14.63
N LEU A 389 3.47 10.31 14.41
CA LEU A 389 3.62 10.94 13.11
C LEU A 389 5.11 11.20 12.87
N ASN A 390 5.85 10.19 12.39
CA ASN A 390 7.31 10.27 12.22
C ASN A 390 7.73 11.05 10.95
N ARG A 391 6.81 11.26 10.00
CA ARG A 391 7.09 11.82 8.65
C ARG A 391 5.94 12.73 8.18
N GLN A 392 5.45 12.60 6.95
CA GLN A 392 4.52 13.55 6.35
C GLN A 392 3.23 12.88 5.92
N ILE A 393 2.13 13.56 6.21
CA ILE A 393 0.84 13.37 5.54
C ILE A 393 0.67 14.57 4.60
N ILE A 394 0.55 14.30 3.30
CA ILE A 394 0.46 15.30 2.23
C ILE A 394 -0.96 15.25 1.66
N ILE A 395 -1.67 16.37 1.71
CA ILE A 395 -3.05 16.53 1.21
C ILE A 395 -3.04 17.51 0.03
N ASN A 396 -3.96 17.35 -0.93
CA ASN A 396 -4.00 18.12 -2.18
C ASN A 396 -2.71 17.98 -3.01
N ALA A 397 -2.11 16.78 -3.02
CA ALA A 397 -0.83 16.55 -3.69
C ALA A 397 -0.85 16.83 -5.21
N ALA A 398 -2.00 16.82 -5.89
CA ALA A 398 -2.08 17.25 -7.29
C ALA A 398 -2.01 18.77 -7.47
N ASN A 399 -2.31 19.55 -6.43
CA ASN A 399 -2.41 21.00 -6.47
C ASN A 399 -3.25 21.49 -7.66
N ASN A 400 -4.44 20.92 -7.82
CA ASN A 400 -5.32 21.32 -8.91
C ASN A 400 -5.82 22.75 -8.65
N THR A 401 -5.41 23.70 -9.49
CA THR A 401 -5.76 25.12 -9.32
C THR A 401 -7.22 25.43 -9.67
N THR A 402 -7.90 24.55 -10.41
CA THR A 402 -9.30 24.74 -10.81
C THR A 402 -10.28 24.26 -9.73
N THR A 403 -9.94 23.14 -9.08
CA THR A 403 -10.70 22.57 -7.96
C THR A 403 -9.69 22.17 -6.88
N PRO A 404 -9.23 23.12 -6.06
CA PRO A 404 -8.25 22.84 -5.02
C PRO A 404 -8.78 21.78 -4.05
N GLY A 405 -7.95 20.79 -3.73
CA GLY A 405 -8.25 19.84 -2.68
C GLY A 405 -8.34 20.52 -1.31
N THR A 406 -9.19 20.00 -0.43
CA THR A 406 -9.42 20.54 0.92
C THR A 406 -9.04 19.53 2.00
N TRP A 407 -8.66 20.01 3.17
CA TRP A 407 -8.52 19.21 4.39
C TRP A 407 -9.62 19.60 5.37
N THR A 408 -10.60 18.72 5.56
CA THR A 408 -11.80 18.93 6.40
C THR A 408 -12.05 17.78 7.38
N GLY A 409 -11.35 16.66 7.22
CA GLY A 409 -11.47 15.51 8.12
C GLY A 409 -10.38 15.51 9.21
N PRO A 410 -10.58 14.80 10.32
CA PRO A 410 -9.64 14.80 11.44
C PRO A 410 -8.39 13.95 11.17
N VAL A 411 -7.23 14.43 11.64
CA VAL A 411 -6.02 13.61 11.85
C VAL A 411 -5.82 13.42 13.36
N LYS A 412 -5.97 12.18 13.83
CA LYS A 412 -5.91 11.80 15.24
C LYS A 412 -4.57 11.13 15.55
N ILE A 413 -3.83 11.61 16.56
CA ILE A 413 -2.51 11.11 16.95
C ILE A 413 -2.52 10.82 18.45
N GLY A 414 -2.28 9.57 18.83
CA GLY A 414 -2.28 9.11 20.21
C GLY A 414 -3.34 8.05 20.51
N PRO A 415 -3.28 7.47 21.73
CA PRO A 415 -4.22 6.44 22.14
C PRO A 415 -5.63 7.03 22.33
N SER A 416 -6.65 6.23 22.06
CA SER A 416 -8.04 6.63 22.27
C SER A 416 -8.26 7.18 23.68
N GLY A 417 -8.91 8.34 23.78
CA GLY A 417 -9.14 9.08 25.03
C GLY A 417 -8.06 10.11 25.38
N ASN A 418 -6.89 10.09 24.72
CA ASN A 418 -5.83 11.09 24.87
C ASN A 418 -5.20 11.43 23.50
N GLN A 419 -6.05 11.65 22.51
CA GLN A 419 -5.62 11.94 21.13
C GLN A 419 -5.42 13.45 20.94
N ILE A 420 -4.34 13.81 20.26
CA ILE A 420 -4.22 15.09 19.57
C ILE A 420 -5.06 14.98 18.31
N ILE A 421 -5.97 15.93 18.08
CA ILE A 421 -6.87 15.92 16.93
C ILE A 421 -6.63 17.20 16.14
N LEU A 422 -5.96 17.08 14.99
CA LEU A 422 -5.81 18.16 14.02
C LEU A 422 -7.05 18.16 13.10
N ASP A 423 -7.84 19.21 13.14
CA ASP A 423 -9.17 19.28 12.50
C ASP A 423 -9.48 20.74 12.09
N ASP A 424 -10.28 20.94 11.04
CA ASP A 424 -10.64 22.27 10.54
C ASP A 424 -11.62 23.02 11.45
N GLY A 425 -12.31 22.30 12.33
CA GLY A 425 -13.16 22.85 13.38
C GLY A 425 -12.46 23.02 14.74
N ALA A 426 -11.19 22.63 14.88
CA ALA A 426 -10.45 22.74 16.14
C ALA A 426 -9.99 24.18 16.45
N THR A 427 -9.54 24.43 17.67
CA THR A 427 -8.83 25.68 18.02
C THR A 427 -7.33 25.46 18.02
N GLN A 428 -6.54 26.54 17.99
CA GLN A 428 -5.10 26.43 18.24
C GLN A 428 -4.84 25.76 19.60
N PRO A 429 -3.81 24.91 19.73
CA PRO A 429 -2.73 24.69 18.76
C PRO A 429 -3.03 23.63 17.68
N TYR A 430 -4.28 23.18 17.50
CA TYR A 430 -4.63 22.03 16.65
C TYR A 430 -5.53 22.36 15.44
N LEU A 431 -5.72 23.65 15.13
CA LEU A 431 -6.55 24.10 14.00
C LEU A 431 -5.88 23.81 12.65
N ALA A 432 -6.45 22.91 11.86
CA ALA A 432 -6.00 22.62 10.50
C ALA A 432 -6.45 23.73 9.51
N PRO A 433 -5.76 23.91 8.36
CA PRO A 433 -4.52 23.24 7.95
C PRO A 433 -3.25 23.86 8.54
N TYR A 434 -3.35 24.99 9.26
CA TYR A 434 -2.21 25.73 9.83
C TYR A 434 -2.28 25.73 11.37
N TYR A 435 -1.80 24.64 11.97
CA TYR A 435 -1.83 24.41 13.41
C TYR A 435 -0.51 24.82 14.08
N ALA A 436 -0.56 25.25 15.34
CA ALA A 436 0.62 25.67 16.12
C ALA A 436 1.33 24.54 16.87
N ALA A 437 0.74 23.35 16.95
CA ALA A 437 1.36 22.19 17.59
C ALA A 437 2.66 21.79 16.89
N ILE A 438 3.79 21.87 17.59
CA ILE A 438 5.12 21.61 17.02
C ILE A 438 5.34 20.14 16.70
N SER A 439 6.27 19.86 15.78
CA SER A 439 6.48 18.52 15.26
C SER A 439 6.90 17.51 16.34
N SER A 440 7.68 17.93 17.34
CA SER A 440 8.08 17.06 18.47
C SER A 440 6.89 16.55 19.29
N THR A 441 5.79 17.31 19.37
CA THR A 441 4.54 16.89 20.02
C THR A 441 3.80 15.82 19.20
N LEU A 442 3.99 15.81 17.88
CA LEU A 442 3.32 14.89 16.94
C LEU A 442 4.12 13.62 16.64
N GLY A 443 5.44 13.60 16.93
CA GLY A 443 6.34 12.49 16.60
C GLY A 443 7.51 12.84 15.68
N GLY A 444 7.75 14.13 15.41
CA GLY A 444 8.79 14.65 14.51
C GLY A 444 8.30 14.96 13.09
N GLY A 445 7.07 14.56 12.76
CA GLY A 445 6.42 14.78 11.48
C GLY A 445 5.47 15.97 11.43
N ALA A 446 4.73 16.07 10.32
CA ALA A 446 3.70 17.10 10.10
C ALA A 446 2.63 16.65 9.10
N VAL A 447 1.48 17.32 9.14
CA VAL A 447 0.41 17.21 8.13
C VAL A 447 0.38 18.51 7.34
N GLY A 448 0.45 18.42 6.02
CA GLY A 448 0.50 19.59 5.15
C GLY A 448 -0.51 19.53 4.01
N LEU A 449 -1.27 20.62 3.85
CA LEU A 449 -2.06 20.88 2.66
C LEU A 449 -1.19 21.60 1.63
N VAL A 450 -1.13 21.10 0.39
CA VAL A 450 -0.39 21.73 -0.72
C VAL A 450 -1.23 22.89 -1.30
N PRO A 451 -0.63 24.05 -1.65
CA PRO A 451 0.77 24.42 -1.43
C PRO A 451 1.09 24.62 0.06
N TYR A 452 2.26 24.18 0.49
CA TYR A 452 2.62 24.20 1.91
C TYR A 452 2.89 25.62 2.41
N GLY A 453 2.53 25.89 3.67
CA GLY A 453 2.94 27.10 4.40
C GLY A 453 4.13 26.86 5.33
N LEU A 454 4.66 27.96 5.87
CA LEU A 454 5.64 27.94 6.96
C LEU A 454 4.94 27.55 8.27
N HIS A 455 5.52 26.61 9.00
CA HIS A 455 5.09 26.23 10.34
C HIS A 455 5.80 27.11 11.37
N LYS A 456 5.23 28.29 11.60
CA LYS A 456 5.82 29.41 12.35
C LYS A 456 6.38 29.01 13.72
N GLU A 457 5.63 28.24 14.48
CA GLU A 457 5.96 27.81 15.85
C GLU A 457 6.95 26.63 15.87
N ASP A 458 7.03 25.84 14.80
CA ASP A 458 7.97 24.72 14.66
C ASP A 458 9.33 25.19 14.13
N CYS A 459 9.49 26.45 13.69
CA CYS A 459 10.79 27.00 13.28
C CYS A 459 11.79 27.05 14.45
N SER A 460 13.09 27.08 14.12
CA SER A 460 14.14 27.36 15.11
C SER A 460 15.03 28.53 14.63
N PRO A 461 14.97 29.68 15.30
CA PRO A 461 14.04 29.96 16.39
C PRO A 461 12.57 30.06 15.95
N PRO A 462 11.58 29.98 16.85
CA PRO A 462 10.19 30.23 16.50
C PRO A 462 10.00 31.63 15.89
N HIS A 463 9.04 31.76 14.98
CA HIS A 463 8.68 33.05 14.41
C HIS A 463 8.11 33.97 15.50
N ALA A 464 8.68 35.16 15.65
CA ALA A 464 8.34 36.08 16.73
C ALA A 464 8.25 37.53 16.21
N PRO A 465 7.22 37.89 15.43
CA PRO A 465 7.08 39.24 14.89
C PRO A 465 6.83 40.27 16.00
N ASP A 466 6.11 39.88 17.06
CA ASP A 466 5.65 40.77 18.13
C ASP A 466 6.59 40.82 19.34
N GLY A 467 7.87 40.48 19.18
CA GLY A 467 8.86 40.69 20.25
C GLY A 467 9.15 39.49 21.16
N GLY A 468 8.78 38.27 20.74
CA GLY A 468 9.34 37.07 21.35
C GLY A 468 10.86 37.08 21.20
N CYS A 469 11.55 37.24 22.32
CA CYS A 469 13.00 37.25 22.40
C CYS A 469 13.43 36.01 23.23
N GLY A 470 14.72 35.65 23.25
CA GLY A 470 15.15 34.41 23.95
C GLY A 470 15.29 33.19 23.06
N LEU A 471 15.77 33.43 21.86
CA LEU A 471 15.73 32.49 20.76
C LEU A 471 17.05 31.72 20.68
N GLN A 472 17.07 30.52 21.26
CA GLN A 472 18.16 29.57 21.06
C GLN A 472 18.28 29.22 19.57
N TYR A 473 19.40 29.62 18.96
CA TYR A 473 19.73 29.21 17.60
C TYR A 473 19.98 27.72 17.53
N SER A 474 19.48 27.09 16.48
CA SER A 474 19.96 25.76 16.12
C SER A 474 21.41 25.84 15.65
N MET A 475 22.27 25.03 16.25
CA MET A 475 23.60 24.77 15.71
C MET A 475 23.48 23.60 14.73
N ARG A 476 23.74 23.84 13.44
CA ARG A 476 23.70 22.82 12.39
C ARG A 476 25.08 22.64 11.77
N THR A 477 25.42 21.40 11.45
CA THR A 477 26.62 21.07 10.66
C THR A 477 26.29 21.18 9.18
N TRP A 478 26.93 22.11 8.49
CA TRP A 478 26.73 22.34 7.05
C TRP A 478 27.53 21.34 6.21
N PRO A 479 27.07 20.99 5.00
CA PRO A 479 27.82 20.10 4.11
C PRO A 479 29.14 20.76 3.66
N ALA A 480 30.16 19.94 3.39
CA ALA A 480 31.48 20.43 2.95
C ALA A 480 31.42 21.25 1.65
N SER A 481 30.42 20.99 0.78
CA SER A 481 30.17 21.76 -0.45
C SER A 481 29.69 23.19 -0.20
N LEU A 482 29.28 23.52 1.03
CA LEU A 482 28.84 24.85 1.45
C LEU A 482 29.72 25.34 2.60
N ASP A 483 31.04 25.22 2.46
CA ASP A 483 32.08 25.61 3.43
C ASP A 483 32.09 24.85 4.78
N GLY A 484 31.21 23.85 4.96
CA GLY A 484 31.20 22.97 6.14
C GLY A 484 31.02 23.67 7.49
N GLY A 485 31.31 22.92 8.56
CA GLY A 485 31.37 23.43 9.94
C GLY A 485 30.01 23.59 10.64
N SER A 486 30.06 23.78 11.96
CA SER A 486 28.88 24.03 12.80
C SER A 486 28.57 25.53 12.85
N ARG A 487 27.33 25.92 12.53
CA ARG A 487 26.92 27.34 12.43
C ARG A 487 25.62 27.61 13.16
N GLN A 488 25.47 28.83 13.67
CA GLN A 488 24.16 29.37 14.02
C GLN A 488 23.29 29.39 12.77
N THR A 489 22.17 28.69 12.82
CA THR A 489 21.33 28.42 11.66
C THR A 489 19.88 28.71 12.02
N ILE A 490 19.23 29.51 11.18
CA ILE A 490 17.78 29.63 11.15
C ILE A 490 17.26 28.38 10.44
N VAL A 491 16.43 27.61 11.10
CA VAL A 491 15.78 26.42 10.56
C VAL A 491 14.30 26.74 10.35
N LEU A 492 13.95 27.04 9.10
CA LEU A 492 12.56 27.25 8.70
C LEU A 492 11.91 25.88 8.47
N ARG A 493 10.82 25.59 9.18
CA ARG A 493 10.08 24.33 9.02
C ARG A 493 8.77 24.58 8.31
N HIS A 494 8.42 23.71 7.37
CA HIS A 494 7.18 23.78 6.61
C HIS A 494 6.23 22.64 7.02
N TYR A 495 4.93 22.82 6.75
CA TYR A 495 3.93 21.76 6.99
C TYR A 495 4.10 20.53 6.08
N GLY A 496 4.93 20.62 5.04
CA GLY A 496 5.26 19.50 4.16
C GLY A 496 6.66 19.62 3.55
N PRO A 497 7.07 18.64 2.73
CA PRO A 497 8.39 18.64 2.09
C PRO A 497 8.60 19.83 1.15
N VAL A 498 9.82 20.37 1.07
CA VAL A 498 10.17 21.46 0.16
C VAL A 498 11.39 21.11 -0.69
N LEU A 499 11.48 21.72 -1.88
CA LEU A 499 12.64 21.60 -2.77
C LEU A 499 12.97 22.95 -3.41
N ASN A 500 14.20 23.09 -3.91
CA ASN A 500 14.64 24.21 -4.73
C ASN A 500 15.02 23.70 -6.12
N ASP A 501 14.20 23.97 -7.12
CA ASP A 501 14.40 23.54 -8.51
C ASP A 501 15.16 24.57 -9.36
N SER A 502 15.32 25.80 -8.87
CA SER A 502 15.90 26.91 -9.62
C SER A 502 17.43 26.91 -9.69
N GLY A 503 18.09 26.23 -8.75
CA GLY A 503 19.54 26.36 -8.54
C GLY A 503 20.00 27.72 -8.00
N LEU A 504 19.09 28.70 -7.84
CA LEU A 504 19.32 30.00 -7.24
C LEU A 504 18.92 30.00 -5.77
N SER A 505 19.29 31.03 -5.01
CA SER A 505 18.78 31.16 -3.63
C SER A 505 17.25 31.25 -3.64
N PRO A 506 16.53 30.39 -2.89
CA PRO A 506 15.08 30.41 -2.86
C PRO A 506 14.52 31.44 -1.87
N CYS A 507 15.37 31.97 -0.98
CA CYS A 507 15.01 32.92 0.05
C CYS A 507 15.94 34.14 0.02
N LEU A 508 15.42 35.26 0.52
CA LEU A 508 16.11 36.52 0.77
C LEU A 508 16.26 36.70 2.28
N LEU A 509 17.48 36.93 2.77
CA LEU A 509 17.73 37.32 4.17
C LEU A 509 17.93 38.83 4.25
N GLU A 510 17.07 39.47 5.03
CA GLU A 510 17.09 40.90 5.31
C GLU A 510 17.34 41.13 6.80
N ARG A 511 17.84 42.32 7.12
CA ARG A 511 18.02 42.78 8.50
C ARG A 511 17.53 44.21 8.67
N LEU A 512 17.16 44.54 9.89
CA LEU A 512 16.71 45.86 10.31
C LEU A 512 17.42 46.24 11.61
N ALA A 513 18.15 47.36 11.62
CA ALA A 513 18.83 47.82 12.83
C ALA A 513 17.82 48.18 13.91
N ILE A 514 18.00 47.63 15.11
CA ILE A 514 17.16 47.92 16.27
C ILE A 514 17.62 49.21 16.96
N THR A 515 18.93 49.47 16.93
CA THR A 515 19.54 50.70 17.44
C THR A 515 20.12 51.52 16.28
N CYS A 516 19.81 52.82 16.23
CA CYS A 516 20.40 53.74 15.25
C CYS A 516 21.09 54.88 15.99
N PRO A 517 22.29 55.30 15.55
CA PRO A 517 22.94 56.47 16.11
C PRO A 517 22.11 57.72 15.78
N TYR A 518 21.83 58.52 16.81
CA TYR A 518 21.24 59.86 16.64
C TYR A 518 22.08 60.68 15.62
N PRO A 519 21.46 61.41 14.67
CA PRO A 519 20.04 61.81 14.58
C PRO A 519 19.15 60.92 13.70
N ILE A 520 19.56 59.69 13.37
CA ILE A 520 18.77 58.83 12.46
C ILE A 520 17.53 58.29 13.20
N ALA A 521 16.34 58.54 12.66
CA ALA A 521 15.09 58.00 13.20
C ALA A 521 15.03 56.47 12.99
N CYS A 522 14.79 55.71 14.06
CA CYS A 522 14.54 54.27 14.00
C CYS A 522 13.04 53.93 13.94
N PRO A 523 12.67 52.77 13.36
CA PRO A 523 13.52 51.82 12.64
C PRO A 523 13.78 52.25 11.18
N GLY A 524 14.97 51.94 10.64
CA GLY A 524 15.32 52.16 9.23
C GLY A 524 14.54 51.26 8.24
N PRO A 525 14.85 51.29 6.93
CA PRO A 525 14.31 50.29 6.01
C PRO A 525 14.96 48.92 6.24
N TRP A 526 14.28 47.85 5.80
CA TRP A 526 14.89 46.52 5.70
C TRP A 526 15.98 46.51 4.64
N GLU A 527 17.13 45.93 4.96
CA GLU A 527 18.28 45.83 4.07
C GLU A 527 18.66 44.37 3.85
N GLU A 528 18.98 44.00 2.60
CA GLU A 528 19.52 42.67 2.31
C GLU A 528 20.88 42.46 3.00
N VAL A 529 21.09 41.26 3.54
CA VAL A 529 22.37 40.88 4.16
C VAL A 529 23.41 40.55 3.09
N LEU A 530 24.13 41.58 2.65
CA LEU A 530 25.16 41.50 1.62
C LEU A 530 26.59 41.46 2.20
N SER A 531 27.50 40.86 1.44
CA SER A 531 28.94 40.89 1.72
C SER A 531 29.49 42.29 1.51
N THR A 532 30.39 42.72 2.39
CA THR A 532 31.13 43.98 2.24
C THR A 532 32.35 43.85 1.31
N THR A 533 32.69 42.64 0.88
CA THR A 533 33.78 42.38 -0.08
C THR A 533 33.22 42.31 -1.51
N LEU A 534 33.99 42.81 -2.49
CA LEU A 534 33.63 42.72 -3.90
C LEU A 534 34.00 41.34 -4.49
N PRO A 535 33.17 40.74 -5.35
CA PRO A 535 31.84 41.21 -5.78
C PRO A 535 30.81 41.16 -4.64
N ILE A 536 29.87 42.14 -4.62
CA ILE A 536 28.78 42.16 -3.64
C ILE A 536 27.91 40.94 -3.88
N GLU A 537 27.98 39.98 -2.97
CA GLU A 537 27.18 38.77 -2.96
C GLU A 537 26.39 38.66 -1.65
N PRO A 538 25.33 37.84 -1.59
CA PRO A 538 24.73 37.45 -0.32
C PRO A 538 25.78 37.00 0.70
N ALA A 539 25.78 37.60 1.90
CA ALA A 539 26.62 37.18 3.02
C ALA A 539 26.04 35.97 3.78
N TYR A 540 25.03 35.32 3.21
CA TYR A 540 24.36 34.15 3.72
C TYR A 540 24.32 33.01 2.69
N GLN A 541 23.99 31.82 3.18
CA GLN A 541 23.75 30.62 2.39
C GLN A 541 22.40 30.02 2.80
N VAL A 542 21.75 29.37 1.83
CA VAL A 542 20.50 28.63 2.04
C VAL A 542 20.74 27.17 1.66
N TYR A 543 20.33 26.24 2.53
CA TYR A 543 20.50 24.80 2.32
C TYR A 543 19.21 24.04 2.63
N LEU A 544 18.89 23.04 1.80
CA LEU A 544 17.76 22.15 1.97
C LEU A 544 18.31 20.74 2.22
N PRO A 545 18.45 20.29 3.48
CA PRO A 545 18.95 18.96 3.81
C PRO A 545 17.99 17.86 3.31
N PRO A 546 18.46 16.86 2.52
CA PRO A 546 17.60 15.78 2.03
C PRO A 546 17.04 14.89 3.16
N GLU A 547 17.75 14.77 4.29
CA GLU A 547 17.32 14.00 5.45
C GLU A 547 16.19 14.69 6.24
N TYR A 548 16.09 16.02 6.17
CA TYR A 548 15.03 16.83 6.79
C TYR A 548 14.22 17.54 5.70
N PRO A 549 13.36 16.82 4.95
CA PRO A 549 12.75 17.35 3.74
C PRO A 549 11.83 18.55 3.95
N ARG A 550 11.46 18.88 5.20
CA ARG A 550 10.62 20.05 5.56
C ARG A 550 11.44 21.29 5.96
N GLU A 551 12.75 21.13 6.14
CA GLU A 551 13.62 22.17 6.69
C GLU A 551 14.31 22.97 5.58
N VAL A 552 14.39 24.29 5.78
CA VAL A 552 15.26 25.19 5.02
C VAL A 552 16.20 25.86 6.01
N TRP A 553 17.49 25.65 5.83
CA TRP A 553 18.54 26.19 6.69
C TRP A 553 19.08 27.49 6.10
N VAL A 554 19.12 28.54 6.91
CA VAL A 554 19.71 29.84 6.53
C VAL A 554 20.77 30.20 7.55
N ALA A 555 21.99 30.44 7.10
CA ALA A 555 23.11 30.86 7.95
C ALA A 555 23.99 31.88 7.24
N LEU A 556 24.74 32.67 8.01
CA LEU A 556 25.79 33.53 7.46
C LEU A 556 26.95 32.67 6.94
N LYS A 557 27.59 33.12 5.86
CA LYS A 557 28.79 32.47 5.29
C LYS A 557 29.93 32.48 6.31
N MET A 558 30.81 31.48 6.24
CA MET A 558 32.02 31.45 7.07
C MET A 558 32.94 32.61 6.71
N ASN A 559 33.63 33.20 7.70
CA ASN A 559 34.68 34.19 7.47
C ASN A 559 36.03 33.58 7.87
N ASN A 560 36.92 33.37 6.91
CA ASN A 560 38.22 32.70 7.12
C ASN A 560 38.11 31.35 7.85
N GLY A 561 37.09 30.55 7.48
CA GLY A 561 36.81 29.25 8.09
C GLY A 561 36.20 29.31 9.49
N GLN A 562 35.85 30.50 9.99
CA GLN A 562 35.16 30.68 11.28
C GLN A 562 33.66 30.95 11.08
N PRO A 563 32.77 30.36 11.91
CA PRO A 563 31.35 30.66 11.89
C PRO A 563 31.07 32.14 12.19
N VAL A 564 30.27 32.78 11.34
CA VAL A 564 29.77 34.14 11.59
C VAL A 564 28.43 34.04 12.32
N LYS A 565 28.29 34.77 13.43
CA LYS A 565 27.08 34.81 14.24
C LYS A 565 26.10 35.88 13.74
N PHE A 566 24.80 35.65 13.96
CA PHE A 566 23.80 36.69 13.77
C PHE A 566 24.04 37.82 14.78
N HIS A 567 24.05 39.06 14.30
CA HIS A 567 24.43 40.19 15.12
C HIS A 567 23.23 40.64 15.98
N PRO A 568 23.39 40.84 17.30
CA PRO A 568 22.28 41.05 18.22
C PRO A 568 21.48 42.34 17.97
N ASN A 569 22.12 43.39 17.44
CA ASN A 569 21.48 44.69 17.22
C ASN A 569 20.57 44.76 15.97
N TYR A 570 20.22 43.61 15.38
CA TYR A 570 19.36 43.57 14.20
C TYR A 570 18.17 42.64 14.42
N THR A 571 16.99 43.05 13.94
CA THR A 571 15.91 42.10 13.64
C THR A 571 16.19 41.51 12.28
N TYR A 572 15.96 40.22 12.10
CA TYR A 572 16.16 39.54 10.82
C TYR A 572 14.84 39.07 10.24
N ARG A 573 14.75 39.12 8.90
CA ARG A 573 13.61 38.64 8.14
C ARG A 573 14.08 37.72 7.03
N VAL A 574 13.41 36.59 6.87
CA VAL A 574 13.56 35.71 5.72
C VAL A 574 12.29 35.78 4.87
N SER A 575 12.44 36.21 3.63
CA SER A 575 11.37 36.36 2.64
C SER A 575 11.58 35.37 1.49
N LEU A 576 10.50 34.94 0.85
CA LEU A 576 10.60 34.08 -0.34
C LEU A 576 10.86 34.89 -1.60
N ILE A 577 11.73 34.37 -2.47
CA ILE A 577 11.93 34.95 -3.79
C ILE A 577 10.96 34.30 -4.77
N SER A 578 10.27 35.14 -5.55
CA SER A 578 9.35 34.69 -6.61
C SER A 578 9.80 35.21 -7.97
N ASP A 579 9.88 34.31 -8.95
CA ASP A 579 10.12 34.65 -10.35
C ASP A 579 8.82 34.44 -11.13
N GLY A 580 8.32 35.50 -11.78
CA GLY A 580 7.09 35.40 -12.58
C GLY A 580 5.84 35.00 -11.77
N GLY A 581 5.77 35.40 -10.50
CA GLY A 581 4.65 35.07 -9.61
C GLY A 581 4.70 33.68 -8.98
N VAL A 582 5.83 32.97 -9.14
CA VAL A 582 6.00 31.63 -8.61
C VAL A 582 7.24 31.57 -7.71
N THR A 583 7.08 31.09 -6.49
CA THR A 583 8.19 30.99 -5.52
C THR A 583 9.28 30.05 -6.02
N ARG A 584 10.55 30.39 -5.81
CA ARG A 584 11.68 29.50 -6.10
C ARG A 584 11.72 28.28 -5.17
N LEU A 585 11.28 28.46 -3.93
CA LEU A 585 11.01 27.34 -3.02
C LEU A 585 9.69 26.67 -3.44
N ARG A 586 9.70 25.35 -3.56
CA ARG A 586 8.58 24.56 -4.08
C ARG A 586 8.09 23.53 -3.09
N SER A 587 6.81 23.18 -3.20
CA SER A 587 6.20 22.04 -2.51
C SER A 587 6.71 20.73 -3.13
N ALA A 588 7.43 19.92 -2.36
CA ALA A 588 7.96 18.62 -2.77
C ALA A 588 7.05 17.46 -2.33
N GLY A 589 7.34 16.24 -2.84
CA GLY A 589 6.54 15.04 -2.54
C GLY A 589 5.11 15.09 -3.08
N THR A 590 4.86 15.95 -4.07
CA THR A 590 3.55 16.16 -4.69
C THR A 590 3.33 15.22 -5.88
N LEU A 591 2.08 15.09 -6.32
CA LEU A 591 1.67 14.35 -7.53
C LEU A 591 1.42 15.29 -8.72
N ALA A 592 1.72 16.57 -8.58
CA ALA A 592 1.61 17.57 -9.64
C ALA A 592 2.71 17.35 -10.69
N SER A 593 2.41 17.64 -11.97
CA SER A 593 3.41 17.58 -13.05
C SER A 593 4.53 18.60 -12.89
N THR A 594 4.27 19.68 -12.15
CA THR A 594 5.23 20.72 -11.79
C THR A 594 5.06 21.01 -10.31
N ALA A 595 6.17 21.06 -9.59
CA ALA A 595 6.16 21.32 -8.15
C ALA A 595 5.49 22.69 -7.87
N PRO A 596 4.38 22.70 -7.11
CA PRO A 596 3.70 23.95 -6.76
C PRO A 596 4.62 24.91 -6.04
N GLY A 597 4.31 26.21 -6.12
CA GLY A 597 4.90 27.15 -5.17
C GLY A 597 4.55 26.79 -3.72
N ILE A 598 5.09 27.55 -2.78
CA ILE A 598 4.68 27.49 -1.39
C ILE A 598 3.89 28.75 -1.03
N VAL A 599 3.12 28.70 0.03
CA VAL A 599 2.37 29.86 0.53
C VAL A 599 3.36 30.92 1.00
N GLY A 600 3.20 32.14 0.49
CA GLY A 600 4.06 33.28 0.80
C GLY A 600 4.10 33.62 2.29
N TYR A 601 5.29 33.96 2.79
CA TYR A 601 5.51 34.45 4.15
C TYR A 601 6.65 35.47 4.18
N PRO A 602 6.68 36.31 5.22
CA PRO A 602 7.91 36.63 5.92
C PRO A 602 8.04 35.78 7.20
N TYR A 603 9.25 35.32 7.46
CA TYR A 603 9.66 34.81 8.77
C TYR A 603 10.53 35.87 9.43
N GLU A 604 10.21 36.23 10.66
CA GLU A 604 10.93 37.25 11.44
C GLU A 604 11.33 36.72 12.81
N PHE A 605 12.52 37.14 13.25
CA PHE A 605 13.04 36.85 14.59
C PHE A 605 13.99 37.96 15.09
N LYS A 606 14.09 38.07 16.41
CA LYS A 606 14.98 39.01 17.12
C LYS A 606 16.03 38.22 17.92
N PRO A 607 17.34 38.37 17.62
CA PRO A 607 18.42 37.71 18.35
C PRO A 607 18.50 38.05 19.86
N LEU A 608 18.04 39.22 20.28
CA LEU A 608 18.30 39.80 21.60
C LEU A 608 16.99 40.15 22.33
N CYS A 609 16.87 39.83 23.63
CA CYS A 609 15.83 40.31 24.56
C CYS A 609 16.30 41.58 25.29
N ALA A 610 16.60 42.67 24.58
CA ALA A 610 16.89 43.93 25.27
C ALA A 610 15.64 44.79 25.50
N ASP A 611 14.49 44.37 24.98
CA ASP A 611 13.17 44.96 25.25
C ASP A 611 12.54 44.17 26.41
N VAL A 612 13.01 44.45 27.62
CA VAL A 612 12.62 43.77 28.86
C VAL A 612 11.24 44.24 29.32
N ASN A 613 10.84 45.46 28.99
CA ASN A 613 9.55 46.02 29.36
C ASN A 613 8.42 45.69 28.36
N LEU A 614 8.75 45.05 27.23
CA LEU A 614 7.85 44.58 26.16
C LEU A 614 7.10 45.71 25.44
N ASP A 615 7.64 46.92 25.43
CA ASP A 615 7.04 48.07 24.73
C ASP A 615 7.44 48.15 23.24
N SER A 616 8.19 47.15 22.76
CA SER A 616 8.73 47.04 21.40
C SER A 616 9.87 48.02 21.08
N LEU A 617 10.42 48.71 22.08
CA LEU A 617 11.52 49.67 21.93
C LEU A 617 12.60 49.38 22.96
N ILE A 618 13.85 49.22 22.53
CA ILE A 618 14.96 49.18 23.49
C ILE A 618 15.23 50.60 24.00
N ASN A 619 14.92 50.87 25.27
CA ASN A 619 14.95 52.18 25.89
C ASN A 619 15.31 52.09 27.40
N PRO A 620 15.54 53.22 28.10
CA PRO A 620 15.89 53.19 29.52
C PRO A 620 14.87 52.49 30.42
N GLY A 621 13.60 52.44 30.01
CA GLY A 621 12.56 51.68 30.70
C GLY A 621 12.81 50.16 30.72
N ASP A 622 13.65 49.63 29.84
CA ASP A 622 14.08 48.23 29.89
C ASP A 622 15.09 47.99 31.00
N ILE A 623 15.97 48.95 31.27
CA ILE A 623 16.88 48.89 32.42
C ILE A 623 16.06 48.90 33.70
N ASP A 624 15.06 49.77 33.79
CA ASP A 624 14.15 49.82 34.94
C ASP A 624 13.39 48.49 35.08
N ALA A 625 12.83 47.96 33.99
CA ALA A 625 12.12 46.68 34.01
C ALA A 625 13.04 45.50 34.37
N TRP A 626 14.28 45.49 33.92
CA TRP A 626 15.28 44.49 34.30
C TRP A 626 15.67 44.61 35.76
N MET A 627 15.82 45.84 36.29
CA MET A 627 16.11 46.05 37.72
C MET A 627 14.96 45.57 38.61
N GLU A 628 13.72 45.65 38.13
CA GLU A 628 12.54 45.08 38.80
C GLU A 628 12.47 43.55 38.66
N GLN A 629 12.77 43.02 37.47
CA GLN A 629 12.74 41.60 37.14
C GLN A 629 13.97 41.22 36.30
N PRO A 630 15.11 40.89 36.94
CA PRO A 630 16.32 40.54 36.24
C PRO A 630 16.11 39.34 35.32
N SER A 631 16.61 39.44 34.09
CA SER A 631 16.54 38.40 33.08
C SER A 631 17.91 38.17 32.44
N ASP A 632 18.17 36.96 31.96
CA ASP A 632 19.39 36.64 31.22
C ASP A 632 19.25 37.23 29.81
N VAL A 633 19.77 38.46 29.59
CA VAL A 633 19.66 39.17 28.31
C VAL A 633 20.82 38.83 27.37
N ASP A 634 21.92 38.29 27.90
CA ASP A 634 23.12 37.93 27.13
C ASP A 634 23.23 36.42 26.80
N TYR A 635 22.37 35.61 27.41
CA TYR A 635 22.22 34.16 27.24
C TYR A 635 23.45 33.36 27.66
N SER A 636 24.18 33.84 28.66
CA SER A 636 25.26 33.10 29.31
C SER A 636 24.75 31.93 30.17
N GLY A 637 23.46 31.89 30.50
CA GLY A 637 22.84 30.91 31.39
C GLY A 637 22.88 31.32 32.86
N GLU A 638 23.38 32.52 33.17
CA GLU A 638 23.39 33.13 34.49
C GLU A 638 22.67 34.47 34.42
N ILE A 639 21.82 34.80 35.40
CA ILE A 639 21.25 36.16 35.53
C ILE A 639 22.18 36.94 36.45
N ASN A 640 23.00 37.82 35.89
CA ASN A 640 24.05 38.52 36.63
C ASN A 640 24.22 40.00 36.19
N LEU A 641 25.31 40.65 36.61
CA LEU A 641 25.55 42.05 36.25
C LEU A 641 26.00 42.22 34.80
N ASP A 642 26.53 41.18 34.16
CA ASP A 642 26.93 41.24 32.75
C ASP A 642 25.70 41.38 31.85
N ASP A 643 24.56 40.79 32.24
CA ASP A 643 23.24 41.03 31.62
C ASP A 643 22.84 42.50 31.70
N LEU A 644 22.88 43.08 32.90
CA LEU A 644 22.52 44.49 33.09
C LEU A 644 23.46 45.41 32.32
N VAL A 645 24.78 45.13 32.34
CA VAL A 645 25.77 45.87 31.55
C VAL A 645 25.43 45.76 30.07
N ARG A 646 25.08 44.55 29.60
CA ARG A 646 24.71 44.33 28.21
C ARG A 646 23.44 45.08 27.82
N LEU A 647 22.45 45.10 28.71
CA LEU A 647 21.22 45.85 28.51
C LEU A 647 21.51 47.36 28.44
N ILE A 648 22.31 47.89 29.35
CA ILE A 648 22.75 49.29 29.36
C ILE A 648 23.49 49.65 28.07
N GLU A 649 24.44 48.81 27.64
CA GLU A 649 25.18 48.96 26.38
C GLU A 649 24.24 49.05 25.17
N VAL A 650 23.18 48.23 25.16
CA VAL A 650 22.25 48.16 24.03
C VAL A 650 21.25 49.32 24.06
N VAL A 651 20.81 49.77 25.24
CA VAL A 651 20.03 51.01 25.41
C VAL A 651 20.84 52.23 24.97
N GLY A 652 22.18 52.14 24.96
CA GLY A 652 23.07 53.18 24.45
C GLY A 652 23.33 54.31 25.46
N MET A 653 23.32 53.98 26.76
CA MET A 653 23.87 54.83 27.82
C MET A 653 25.36 54.57 28.00
#